data_AF-A0A3D4EU01-F1
#
_entry.id   AF-A0A3D4EU01-F1
#
_cell.length_a   1.000
_cell.length_b   1.000
_cell.length_c   1.000
_cell.angle_alpha   90.00
_cell.angle_beta   90.00
_cell.angle_gamma   90.00
#
_symmetry.space_group_name_H-M   'P 1'
#
loop_
_entity.id
_entity.type
_entity.pdbx_description
1 polymer ?
#
loop_
_entity_poly.entity_id
_entity_poly.type
_entity_poly.pdbx_seq_one_letter_code
_entity_poly.pdbx_strand_id
1 'polypeptide(L)'
;PFKIAQEENFPDKYGVICVMATFPRGTLYCNHPTKKNQQDESYFVQDVVPFVDQNYPTIAQAEGRYLTGFCASGSGGLWLLLRHLDMFGKVAAWDAWLDLDEMIEADEKLFGTNENYRDYAVLNQIDRHAHELIDGPTRIVMMAYRNKRDGVHSVHRFHDKLFDYGIAHIFEFHEAEAHRWDSGWLSRAVEYLFLERLPEGVGKTLGTPKTEAQIAALHRGAVNRRRRIILHHDAALDRFKPSMKMEEVVENTYTFSKDPKSQIDTVMLDVGGGAVPWPSKHMSEISGLQDWFSKGNDFLPAVVKAGHERGLEIFFSYRINGIANLSPEPLKRKRPSWLLDWREDPEPPHDPRIPWDHSNWQTGKKGKWGGDAALWNYAIPEVQALQIEAIRELVSGHEIEGIQLDFVRHAPYLPVGRQWEYRDRLTEFLSSVRAMIREVEMEKGRAILLGVKVASSVSGCHFDGIDIERWVGDGLVDIVAVGARSLEVDLGGFKDIIGHKKVKLYPSHDRHHGSDGYSYPPLRYHRAVMANFWRQKPDGVMLFNFGGGRIDGRAGKKDDSLGFTEFGQLATLRGKEMTYVIQRRAGGHPWEFGHPEDGKFQPWSFANSNLLAVLPAKLGQHGKGLTYLKLDIGELGPKAKLRVLFSDPGATGDTIPVGSTYYRYGNSNYRVRPLAKSVVNRIESRLNNIRLGQAEVRDDGWLEWSVDVKFLAVGENLLSFRVQGLEAGRAESISIECLEIDVE
;
A
#
# COMPACT_ATOMS: atom_id res chain seq x y z
N PRO A 1 16.54 -21.60 41.89
CA PRO A 1 17.42 -21.60 40.70
C PRO A 1 18.90 -21.84 41.04
N PHE A 2 19.58 -20.98 41.83
CA PHE A 2 21.01 -21.15 42.13
C PHE A 2 21.36 -22.48 42.83
N LYS A 3 20.57 -22.88 43.83
CA LYS A 3 20.75 -24.17 44.49
C LYS A 3 20.72 -25.32 43.49
N ILE A 4 19.75 -25.32 42.57
CA ILE A 4 19.63 -26.33 41.51
C ILE A 4 20.84 -26.28 40.57
N ALA A 5 21.25 -25.09 40.14
CA ALA A 5 22.42 -24.93 39.26
C ALA A 5 23.73 -25.42 39.91
N GLN A 6 23.86 -25.27 41.24
CA GLN A 6 24.98 -25.83 42.00
C GLN A 6 24.87 -27.34 42.15
N GLU A 7 23.70 -27.87 42.51
CA GLU A 7 23.47 -29.32 42.69
C GLU A 7 23.65 -30.10 41.37
N GLU A 8 23.24 -29.53 40.25
CA GLU A 8 23.37 -30.10 38.90
C GLU A 8 24.71 -29.76 38.21
N ASN A 9 25.55 -28.98 38.90
CA ASN A 9 26.85 -28.50 38.46
C ASN A 9 26.88 -27.87 37.05
N PHE A 10 25.93 -26.97 36.76
CA PHE A 10 25.85 -26.32 35.44
C PHE A 10 27.13 -25.58 35.01
N PRO A 11 27.82 -24.82 35.89
CA PRO A 11 29.02 -24.09 35.49
C PRO A 11 30.08 -24.98 34.86
N ASP A 12 30.42 -26.10 35.50
CA ASP A 12 31.43 -27.02 34.99
C ASP A 12 30.88 -27.86 33.83
N LYS A 13 29.62 -28.28 33.90
CA LYS A 13 29.02 -29.18 32.89
C LYS A 13 28.87 -28.52 31.52
N TYR A 14 28.51 -27.25 31.49
CA TYR A 14 28.26 -26.51 30.25
C TYR A 14 29.29 -25.39 29.99
N GLY A 15 30.25 -25.19 30.88
CA GLY A 15 31.25 -24.13 30.75
C GLY A 15 30.64 -22.73 30.85
N VAL A 16 29.67 -22.54 31.74
CA VAL A 16 28.85 -21.32 31.82
C VAL A 16 29.03 -20.54 33.10
N ILE A 17 28.71 -19.25 33.04
CA ILE A 17 28.56 -18.40 34.22
C ILE A 17 27.06 -18.19 34.46
N CYS A 18 26.56 -18.65 35.60
CA CYS A 18 25.16 -18.46 35.97
C CYS A 18 24.95 -17.07 36.61
N VAL A 19 24.23 -16.19 35.92
CA VAL A 19 23.90 -14.84 36.38
C VAL A 19 22.42 -14.75 36.73
N MET A 20 22.11 -14.11 37.86
CA MET A 20 20.73 -13.80 38.25
C MET A 20 20.66 -12.33 38.65
N ALA A 21 19.95 -11.53 37.86
CA ALA A 21 19.64 -10.17 38.23
C ALA A 21 18.50 -10.13 39.25
N THR A 22 18.60 -9.20 40.20
CA THR A 22 17.53 -8.92 41.15
C THR A 22 17.04 -7.50 40.96
N PHE A 23 15.74 -7.30 41.17
CA PHE A 23 15.09 -6.01 40.99
C PHE A 23 14.38 -5.65 42.30
N PRO A 24 14.28 -4.36 42.64
CA PRO A 24 13.64 -3.91 43.89
C PRO A 24 12.12 -4.17 43.92
N ARG A 25 11.55 -4.61 42.80
CA ARG A 25 10.13 -4.88 42.57
C ARG A 25 9.99 -6.04 41.59
N GLY A 26 8.78 -6.59 41.48
CA GLY A 26 8.45 -7.51 40.40
C GLY A 26 8.68 -6.85 39.04
N THR A 27 9.29 -7.59 38.12
CA THR A 27 9.64 -7.11 36.78
C THR A 27 9.29 -8.15 35.74
N LEU A 28 9.04 -7.67 34.54
CA LEU A 28 9.03 -8.46 33.32
C LEU A 28 10.06 -7.89 32.31
N TYR A 29 11.05 -7.15 32.79
CA TYR A 29 12.12 -6.54 31.99
C TYR A 29 11.61 -5.56 30.93
N CYS A 30 10.64 -4.71 31.28
CA CYS A 30 10.12 -3.67 30.41
C CYS A 30 10.50 -2.26 30.90
N ASN A 31 10.57 -1.33 29.96
CA ASN A 31 10.70 0.09 30.25
C ASN A 31 9.31 0.72 30.33
N HIS A 32 9.03 1.39 31.45
CA HIS A 32 7.80 2.15 31.59
C HIS A 32 7.90 3.47 30.80
N PRO A 33 6.88 3.89 30.05
CA PRO A 33 6.97 5.04 29.13
C PRO A 33 7.15 6.40 29.82
N THR A 34 6.90 6.48 31.14
CA THR A 34 6.85 7.74 31.90
C THR A 34 7.57 7.68 33.25
N LYS A 35 7.81 6.49 33.80
CA LYS A 35 8.47 6.32 35.11
C LYS A 35 9.96 6.04 34.91
N LYS A 36 10.79 7.05 35.17
CA LYS A 36 12.25 6.97 35.00
C LYS A 36 12.95 5.95 35.91
N ASN A 37 12.34 5.61 37.04
CA ASN A 37 12.84 4.59 37.98
C ASN A 37 12.34 3.17 37.64
N GLN A 38 11.74 2.99 36.46
CA GLN A 38 11.17 1.73 35.97
C GLN A 38 11.66 1.48 34.55
N GLN A 39 12.99 1.43 34.37
CA GLN A 39 13.65 1.21 33.09
C GLN A 39 14.39 -0.14 33.13
N ASP A 40 13.64 -1.22 33.36
CA ASP A 40 14.21 -2.52 33.73
C ASP A 40 14.90 -3.21 32.54
N GLU A 41 14.38 -3.04 31.32
CA GLU A 41 15.01 -3.52 30.08
C GLU A 41 16.36 -2.85 29.88
N SER A 42 16.38 -1.51 29.94
CA SER A 42 17.60 -0.72 29.77
C SER A 42 18.63 -1.05 30.84
N TYR A 43 18.23 -1.13 32.11
CA TYR A 43 19.15 -1.52 33.19
C TYR A 43 19.78 -2.90 32.92
N PHE A 44 18.98 -3.89 32.50
CA PHE A 44 19.51 -5.22 32.25
C PHE A 44 20.48 -5.25 31.06
N VAL A 45 20.10 -4.62 29.94
CA VAL A 45 20.85 -4.64 28.67
C VAL A 45 22.06 -3.71 28.68
N GLN A 46 21.99 -2.57 29.36
CA GLN A 46 23.01 -1.52 29.32
C GLN A 46 23.94 -1.53 30.52
N ASP A 47 23.49 -2.03 31.67
CA ASP A 47 24.30 -2.07 32.89
C ASP A 47 24.70 -3.50 33.26
N VAL A 48 23.73 -4.41 33.42
CA VAL A 48 24.00 -5.76 33.93
C VAL A 48 24.84 -6.59 32.96
N VAL A 49 24.41 -6.72 31.70
CA VAL A 49 25.13 -7.52 30.70
C VAL A 49 26.56 -6.98 30.50
N PRO A 50 26.78 -5.67 30.25
CA PRO A 50 28.13 -5.12 30.12
C PRO A 50 28.97 -5.27 31.39
N PHE A 51 28.38 -5.14 32.59
CA PHE A 51 29.11 -5.39 33.84
C PHE A 51 29.64 -6.82 33.90
N VAL A 52 28.83 -7.83 33.54
CA VAL A 52 29.26 -9.23 33.54
C VAL A 52 30.37 -9.44 32.52
N ASP A 53 30.20 -8.98 31.28
CA ASP A 53 31.18 -9.15 30.21
C ASP A 53 32.52 -8.46 30.51
N GLN A 54 32.52 -7.37 31.27
CA GLN A 54 33.74 -6.65 31.66
C GLN A 54 34.49 -7.30 32.83
N ASN A 55 33.77 -8.01 33.72
CA ASN A 55 34.34 -8.50 34.99
C ASN A 55 34.58 -10.02 34.99
N TYR A 56 34.07 -10.75 34.01
CA TYR A 56 34.16 -12.21 33.92
C TYR A 56 34.54 -12.67 32.52
N PRO A 57 35.16 -13.86 32.37
CA PRO A 57 35.58 -14.37 31.06
C PRO A 57 34.38 -14.91 30.27
N THR A 58 33.61 -14.02 29.65
CA THR A 58 32.44 -14.38 28.83
C THR A 58 32.76 -14.41 27.33
N ILE A 59 31.85 -15.01 26.56
CA ILE A 59 31.76 -14.81 25.11
C ILE A 59 30.81 -13.63 24.88
N ALA A 60 31.37 -12.44 24.63
CA ALA A 60 30.62 -11.19 24.52
C ALA A 60 29.87 -11.01 23.18
N GLN A 61 29.20 -12.06 22.71
CA GLN A 61 28.40 -12.12 21.47
C GLN A 61 27.06 -12.82 21.77
N ALA A 62 26.07 -12.68 20.88
CA ALA A 62 24.76 -13.29 21.07
C ALA A 62 24.85 -14.79 21.39
N GLU A 63 25.65 -15.52 20.63
CA GLU A 63 25.82 -16.97 20.72
C GLU A 63 26.35 -17.43 22.09
N GLY A 64 26.98 -16.52 22.84
CA GLY A 64 27.51 -16.74 24.18
C GLY A 64 26.55 -16.41 25.32
N ARG A 65 25.37 -15.83 25.04
CA ARG A 65 24.44 -15.34 26.07
C ARG A 65 23.09 -16.03 25.96
N TYR A 66 22.78 -16.92 26.89
CA TYR A 66 21.49 -17.62 26.93
C TYR A 66 20.62 -17.18 28.11
N LEU A 67 19.33 -17.15 27.88
CA LEU A 67 18.31 -16.75 28.85
C LEU A 67 17.51 -17.98 29.32
N THR A 68 17.09 -17.99 30.57
CA THR A 68 16.11 -18.97 31.06
C THR A 68 15.18 -18.34 32.09
N GLY A 69 13.91 -18.73 32.09
CA GLY A 69 12.90 -18.14 32.96
C GLY A 69 11.72 -19.05 33.27
N PHE A 70 11.13 -18.82 34.44
CA PHE A 70 9.94 -19.50 34.98
C PHE A 70 8.75 -18.55 35.01
N CYS A 71 7.60 -18.98 34.49
CA CYS A 71 6.34 -18.21 34.53
C CYS A 71 6.54 -16.79 33.98
N ALA A 72 6.22 -15.76 34.77
CA ALA A 72 6.47 -14.35 34.48
C ALA A 72 7.88 -14.06 33.94
N SER A 73 8.92 -14.65 34.55
CA SER A 73 10.30 -14.45 34.09
C SER A 73 10.62 -15.19 32.78
N GLY A 74 9.84 -16.22 32.42
CA GLY A 74 9.89 -16.85 31.10
C GLY A 74 9.39 -15.92 30.00
N SER A 75 8.30 -15.19 30.27
CA SER A 75 7.78 -14.16 29.37
C SER A 75 8.79 -13.03 29.16
N GLY A 76 9.37 -12.52 30.25
CA GLY A 76 10.42 -11.49 30.19
C GLY A 76 11.67 -11.95 29.43
N GLY A 77 12.08 -13.21 29.59
CA GLY A 77 13.18 -13.79 28.82
C GLY A 77 12.90 -13.85 27.31
N LEU A 78 11.67 -14.20 26.91
CA LEU A 78 11.24 -14.18 25.52
C LEU A 78 11.27 -12.75 24.94
N TRP A 79 10.83 -11.75 25.70
CA TRP A 79 10.87 -10.35 25.26
C TRP A 79 12.30 -9.85 25.06
N LEU A 80 13.20 -10.15 26.00
CA LEU A 80 14.61 -9.78 25.91
C LEU A 80 15.28 -10.41 24.68
N LEU A 81 15.04 -11.70 24.42
CA LEU A 81 15.57 -12.33 23.20
C LEU A 81 15.05 -11.64 21.95
N LEU A 82 13.72 -11.51 21.82
CA LEU A 82 13.10 -11.07 20.57
C LEU A 82 13.36 -9.59 20.25
N ARG A 83 13.64 -8.77 21.26
CA ARG A 83 13.95 -7.35 21.08
C ARG A 83 15.44 -7.05 20.95
N HIS A 84 16.30 -8.01 21.31
CA HIS A 84 17.76 -7.90 21.27
C HIS A 84 18.38 -9.16 20.66
N LEU A 85 17.95 -9.50 19.45
CA LEU A 85 18.41 -10.69 18.70
C LEU A 85 19.92 -10.68 18.42
N ASP A 86 20.55 -9.51 18.47
CA ASP A 86 21.99 -9.28 18.35
C ASP A 86 22.75 -9.43 19.68
N MET A 87 22.04 -9.48 20.82
CA MET A 87 22.64 -9.58 22.14
C MET A 87 22.47 -10.96 22.80
N PHE A 88 21.35 -11.65 22.60
CA PHE A 88 21.05 -12.93 23.25
C PHE A 88 20.85 -14.05 22.26
N GLY A 89 21.51 -15.18 22.41
CA GLY A 89 21.55 -16.28 21.45
C GLY A 89 20.34 -17.20 21.51
N LYS A 90 19.90 -17.56 22.72
CA LYS A 90 18.81 -18.51 22.93
C LYS A 90 18.05 -18.20 24.23
N VAL A 91 16.81 -18.66 24.32
CA VAL A 91 15.97 -18.58 25.52
C VAL A 91 15.25 -19.90 25.80
N ALA A 92 15.17 -20.28 27.08
CA ALA A 92 14.32 -21.36 27.56
C ALA A 92 13.27 -20.85 28.56
N ALA A 93 12.01 -20.93 28.17
CA ALA A 93 10.88 -20.42 28.92
C ALA A 93 9.98 -21.57 29.41
N TRP A 94 9.87 -21.70 30.73
CA TRP A 94 8.97 -22.67 31.37
C TRP A 94 7.68 -22.02 31.83
N ASP A 95 6.56 -22.58 31.36
CA ASP A 95 5.18 -22.20 31.66
C ASP A 95 4.96 -20.69 31.63
N ALA A 96 5.50 -20.05 30.58
CA ALA A 96 5.49 -18.61 30.45
C ALA A 96 4.06 -18.08 30.38
N TRP A 97 3.77 -17.04 31.19
CA TRP A 97 2.51 -16.33 31.09
C TRP A 97 2.57 -15.40 29.88
N LEU A 98 1.96 -15.82 28.78
CA LEU A 98 1.90 -15.03 27.56
C LEU A 98 0.48 -14.49 27.36
N ASP A 99 0.25 -13.24 27.73
CA ASP A 99 -0.91 -12.49 27.22
C ASP A 99 -0.51 -11.92 25.85
N LEU A 100 -1.30 -12.24 24.82
CA LEU A 100 -0.76 -12.30 23.46
C LEU A 100 -1.06 -11.07 22.59
N ASP A 101 -2.13 -10.34 22.88
CA ASP A 101 -2.64 -9.29 21.97
C ASP A 101 -3.00 -7.96 22.69
N GLU A 102 -3.42 -8.02 23.96
CA GLU A 102 -3.83 -6.85 24.75
C GLU A 102 -3.36 -6.94 26.20
N MET A 103 -3.02 -5.78 26.76
CA MET A 103 -2.61 -5.63 28.15
C MET A 103 -3.78 -5.87 29.10
N ILE A 104 -3.59 -6.75 30.09
CA ILE A 104 -4.54 -6.93 31.18
C ILE A 104 -4.32 -5.90 32.30
N GLU A 105 -5.33 -5.66 33.14
CA GLU A 105 -5.28 -4.68 34.23
C GLU A 105 -4.10 -4.93 35.20
N ALA A 106 -3.74 -6.20 35.42
CA ALA A 106 -2.62 -6.56 36.29
C ALA A 106 -1.25 -6.04 35.78
N ASP A 107 -1.11 -5.86 34.46
CA ASP A 107 0.13 -5.47 33.79
C ASP A 107 0.28 -3.96 33.61
N GLU A 108 -0.80 -3.18 33.79
CA GLU A 108 -0.80 -1.72 33.60
C GLU A 108 0.28 -1.03 34.46
N LYS A 109 0.53 -1.53 35.67
CA LYS A 109 1.55 -0.96 36.57
C LYS A 109 2.97 -1.07 36.02
N LEU A 110 3.24 -2.07 35.19
CA LEU A 110 4.54 -2.33 34.58
C LEU A 110 4.68 -1.57 33.25
N PHE A 111 3.68 -1.66 32.39
CA PHE A 111 3.77 -1.17 31.01
C PHE A 111 3.21 0.23 30.80
N GLY A 112 2.33 0.71 31.67
CA GLY A 112 1.71 2.04 31.61
C GLY A 112 0.63 2.19 30.54
N THR A 113 0.88 1.78 29.29
CA THR A 113 -0.08 1.88 28.18
C THR A 113 -0.15 0.60 27.36
N ASN A 114 -1.31 0.33 26.75
CA ASN A 114 -1.49 -0.82 25.87
C ASN A 114 -0.61 -0.72 24.60
N GLU A 115 -0.31 0.51 24.14
CA GLU A 115 0.64 0.73 23.04
C GLU A 115 2.06 0.28 23.42
N ASN A 116 2.53 0.65 24.62
CA ASN A 116 3.84 0.20 25.11
C ASN A 116 3.84 -1.33 25.28
N TYR A 117 2.80 -1.91 25.88
CA TYR A 117 2.66 -3.36 26.01
C TYR A 117 2.76 -4.10 24.67
N ARG A 118 2.05 -3.62 23.64
CA ARG A 118 2.09 -4.20 22.29
C ARG A 118 3.49 -4.17 21.66
N ASP A 119 4.36 -3.27 22.12
CA ASP A 119 5.76 -3.23 21.72
C ASP A 119 6.63 -4.32 22.37
N TYR A 120 6.17 -4.95 23.46
CA TYR A 120 6.84 -6.09 24.11
C TYR A 120 6.18 -7.43 23.78
N ALA A 121 4.87 -7.43 23.47
CA ALA A 121 4.09 -8.65 23.25
C ALA A 121 4.78 -9.62 22.26
N VAL A 122 4.99 -10.86 22.69
CA VAL A 122 5.76 -11.87 21.94
C VAL A 122 5.19 -12.13 20.54
N LEU A 123 3.87 -12.10 20.38
CA LEU A 123 3.26 -12.33 19.06
C LEU A 123 3.61 -11.21 18.07
N ASN A 124 3.62 -9.97 18.53
CA ASN A 124 3.99 -8.83 17.70
C ASN A 124 5.48 -8.86 17.38
N GLN A 125 6.32 -9.29 18.33
CA GLN A 125 7.75 -9.45 18.06
C GLN A 125 8.03 -10.55 17.04
N ILE A 126 7.33 -11.69 17.12
CA ILE A 126 7.42 -12.73 16.09
C ILE A 126 6.97 -12.19 14.72
N ASP A 127 5.88 -11.41 14.65
CA ASP A 127 5.45 -10.81 13.39
C ASP A 127 6.50 -9.85 12.79
N ARG A 128 7.25 -9.14 13.63
CA ARG A 128 8.33 -8.23 13.21
C ARG A 128 9.59 -8.98 12.79
N HIS A 129 9.94 -10.03 13.53
CA HIS A 129 11.24 -10.69 13.45
C HIS A 129 11.22 -12.10 12.85
N ALA A 130 10.10 -12.48 12.22
CA ALA A 130 9.96 -13.82 11.67
C ALA A 130 11.08 -14.15 10.67
N HIS A 131 11.47 -13.20 9.82
CA HIS A 131 12.48 -13.45 8.80
C HIS A 131 13.87 -13.75 9.40
N GLU A 132 14.30 -13.03 10.44
CA GLU A 132 15.57 -13.33 11.13
C GLU A 132 15.54 -14.68 11.87
N LEU A 133 14.35 -15.13 12.27
CA LEU A 133 14.15 -16.33 13.09
C LEU A 133 13.90 -17.60 12.26
N ILE A 134 13.35 -17.48 11.06
CA ILE A 134 13.08 -18.62 10.15
C ILE A 134 14.38 -19.16 9.57
N ASP A 135 15.26 -18.27 9.11
CA ASP A 135 16.53 -18.64 8.45
C ASP A 135 17.69 -18.78 9.46
N GLY A 136 17.43 -18.51 10.73
CA GLY A 136 18.40 -18.51 11.83
C GLY A 136 18.52 -19.85 12.58
N PRO A 137 19.48 -19.94 13.52
CA PRO A 137 19.59 -21.10 14.41
C PRO A 137 18.37 -21.22 15.33
N THR A 138 18.07 -22.42 15.85
CA THR A 138 17.01 -22.61 16.85
C THR A 138 17.31 -21.80 18.11
N ARG A 139 16.53 -20.73 18.36
CA ARG A 139 16.75 -19.81 19.49
C ARG A 139 15.78 -20.00 20.64
N ILE A 140 14.63 -20.65 20.41
CA ILE A 140 13.52 -20.65 21.35
C ILE A 140 13.27 -22.07 21.87
N VAL A 141 13.27 -22.22 23.19
CA VAL A 141 12.86 -23.43 23.91
C VAL A 141 11.66 -23.07 24.76
N MET A 142 10.56 -23.76 24.54
CA MET A 142 9.31 -23.58 25.26
C MET A 142 8.94 -24.87 25.96
N MET A 143 8.56 -24.74 27.22
CA MET A 143 8.19 -25.89 28.02
C MET A 143 6.95 -25.55 28.84
N ALA A 144 5.98 -26.46 28.94
CA ALA A 144 4.75 -26.23 29.69
C ALA A 144 4.16 -27.53 30.24
N TYR A 145 3.13 -27.39 31.07
CA TYR A 145 2.40 -28.53 31.61
C TYR A 145 0.88 -28.30 31.58
N ARG A 146 0.11 -29.39 31.75
CA ARG A 146 -1.34 -29.31 31.82
C ARG A 146 -1.83 -28.81 33.19
N ASN A 147 -2.24 -27.55 33.28
CA ASN A 147 -2.89 -26.99 34.47
C ASN A 147 -4.43 -27.21 34.45
N LYS A 148 -5.03 -27.46 35.63
CA LYS A 148 -6.49 -27.57 35.83
C LYS A 148 -7.22 -26.22 35.85
N ARG A 149 -6.51 -25.10 36.09
CA ARG A 149 -7.13 -23.77 36.23
C ARG A 149 -7.31 -23.02 34.90
N ASP A 150 -6.33 -23.08 34.00
CA ASP A 150 -6.28 -22.21 32.82
C ASP A 150 -5.81 -22.99 31.60
N GLY A 151 -6.64 -23.93 31.13
CA GLY A 151 -6.24 -24.87 30.08
C GLY A 151 -5.45 -24.19 28.96
N VAL A 152 -4.19 -24.59 28.77
CA VAL A 152 -3.50 -24.84 27.48
C VAL A 152 -3.44 -23.69 26.45
N HIS A 153 -4.05 -22.51 26.62
CA HIS A 153 -4.26 -21.61 25.47
C HIS A 153 -3.08 -20.70 25.11
N SER A 154 -2.34 -20.11 26.05
CA SER A 154 -1.35 -19.06 25.74
C SER A 154 -0.04 -19.62 25.19
N VAL A 155 0.56 -20.59 25.88
CA VAL A 155 1.80 -21.23 25.44
C VAL A 155 1.58 -22.03 24.15
N HIS A 156 0.46 -22.74 24.00
CA HIS A 156 0.15 -23.42 22.74
C HIS A 156 -0.12 -22.44 21.61
N ARG A 157 -0.85 -21.33 21.84
CA ARG A 157 -1.04 -20.32 20.78
C ARG A 157 0.29 -19.70 20.35
N PHE A 158 1.23 -19.53 21.27
CA PHE A 158 2.58 -19.07 20.90
C PHE A 158 3.37 -20.15 20.16
N HIS A 159 3.33 -21.40 20.60
CA HIS A 159 3.91 -22.55 19.89
C HIS A 159 3.35 -22.67 18.47
N ASP A 160 2.02 -22.65 18.35
CA ASP A 160 1.29 -22.69 17.08
C ASP A 160 1.78 -21.55 16.20
N LYS A 161 1.90 -20.32 16.71
CA LYS A 161 2.43 -19.16 15.98
C LYS A 161 3.88 -19.38 15.51
N LEU A 162 4.78 -19.91 16.33
CA LEU A 162 6.15 -20.20 15.88
C LEU A 162 6.17 -21.27 14.78
N PHE A 163 5.38 -22.33 14.96
CA PHE A 163 5.22 -23.41 14.00
C PHE A 163 4.63 -22.92 12.67
N ASP A 164 3.62 -22.06 12.77
CA ASP A 164 2.90 -21.34 11.73
C ASP A 164 3.86 -20.49 10.87
N TYR A 165 4.76 -19.75 11.50
CA TYR A 165 5.78 -18.97 10.79
C TYR A 165 6.93 -19.82 10.25
N GLY A 166 7.04 -21.10 10.62
CA GLY A 166 8.18 -21.95 10.26
C GLY A 166 9.44 -21.68 11.08
N ILE A 167 9.32 -21.03 12.24
CA ILE A 167 10.44 -20.72 13.12
C ILE A 167 10.86 -21.99 13.87
N ALA A 168 12.12 -22.38 13.76
CA ALA A 168 12.65 -23.53 14.49
C ALA A 168 12.66 -23.27 16.00
N HIS A 169 11.98 -24.13 16.76
CA HIS A 169 11.90 -24.04 18.22
C HIS A 169 11.70 -25.42 18.86
N ILE A 170 12.08 -25.55 20.13
CA ILE A 170 11.80 -26.74 20.95
C ILE A 170 10.50 -26.48 21.72
N PHE A 171 9.58 -27.44 21.69
CA PHE A 171 8.36 -27.42 22.50
C PHE A 171 8.22 -28.72 23.28
N GLU A 172 8.27 -28.64 24.62
CA GLU A 172 8.09 -29.79 25.52
C GLU A 172 6.85 -29.59 26.40
N PHE A 173 5.89 -30.53 26.34
CA PHE A 173 4.64 -30.44 27.09
C PHE A 173 4.43 -31.66 28.00
N HIS A 174 4.10 -31.42 29.28
CA HIS A 174 3.91 -32.46 30.29
C HIS A 174 2.49 -32.56 30.82
N GLU A 175 1.95 -33.77 30.91
CA GLU A 175 0.59 -33.96 31.43
C GLU A 175 0.47 -33.83 32.96
N ALA A 176 1.55 -34.07 33.72
CA ALA A 176 1.49 -34.26 35.17
C ALA A 176 2.65 -33.61 35.95
N GLU A 177 3.21 -32.51 35.44
CA GLU A 177 4.24 -31.75 36.17
C GLU A 177 3.63 -30.64 37.02
N ALA A 178 4.31 -30.21 38.09
CA ALA A 178 3.83 -29.14 38.96
C ALA A 178 4.47 -27.80 38.61
N HIS A 179 3.69 -26.70 38.67
CA HIS A 179 4.19 -25.31 38.54
C HIS A 179 5.07 -24.91 39.72
N ARG A 180 6.29 -25.46 39.81
CA ARG A 180 7.25 -25.23 40.89
C ARG A 180 8.67 -25.29 40.35
N TRP A 181 9.58 -24.59 41.03
CA TRP A 181 11.01 -24.59 40.69
C TRP A 181 11.69 -25.95 40.89
N ASP A 182 11.16 -26.80 41.77
CA ASP A 182 11.74 -28.09 42.14
C ASP A 182 11.23 -29.26 41.29
N SER A 183 10.53 -29.00 40.18
CA SER A 183 9.95 -30.05 39.33
C SER A 183 10.98 -30.77 38.44
N GLY A 184 12.22 -30.28 38.38
CA GLY A 184 13.27 -30.81 37.50
C GLY A 184 13.26 -30.22 36.08
N TRP A 185 12.41 -29.24 35.80
CA TRP A 185 12.35 -28.58 34.49
C TRP A 185 13.65 -27.85 34.11
N LEU A 186 14.31 -27.20 35.10
CA LEU A 186 15.43 -26.30 34.83
C LEU A 186 16.64 -27.05 34.23
N SER A 187 16.91 -28.28 34.71
CA SER A 187 18.00 -29.11 34.18
C SER A 187 17.80 -29.43 32.69
N ARG A 188 16.57 -29.76 32.30
CA ARG A 188 16.19 -30.01 30.88
C ARG A 188 16.22 -28.74 30.05
N ALA A 189 15.70 -27.64 30.57
CA ALA A 189 15.72 -26.33 29.91
C ALA A 189 17.16 -25.92 29.55
N VAL A 190 18.08 -26.05 30.51
CA VAL A 190 19.50 -25.75 30.29
C VAL A 190 20.11 -26.72 29.28
N GLU A 191 19.85 -28.01 29.38
CA GLU A 191 20.33 -28.99 28.39
C GLU A 191 19.93 -28.61 26.96
N TYR A 192 18.66 -28.25 26.74
CA TYR A 192 18.18 -27.83 25.42
C TYR A 192 18.84 -26.56 24.87
N LEU A 193 19.25 -25.62 25.74
CA LEU A 193 19.99 -24.44 25.30
C LEU A 193 21.34 -24.82 24.68
N PHE A 194 21.98 -25.89 25.16
CA PHE A 194 23.32 -26.33 24.70
C PHE A 194 23.30 -27.38 23.60
N LEU A 195 22.13 -27.78 23.08
CA LEU A 195 22.07 -28.64 21.91
C LEU A 195 22.50 -27.88 20.64
N GLU A 196 23.51 -28.41 19.94
CA GLU A 196 23.93 -27.94 18.61
C GLU A 196 22.96 -28.42 17.51
N ARG A 197 22.30 -29.56 17.71
CA ARG A 197 21.25 -30.12 16.85
C ARG A 197 20.18 -30.82 17.67
N LEU A 198 18.94 -30.74 17.21
CA LEU A 198 17.80 -31.43 17.81
C LEU A 198 17.99 -32.96 17.74
N PRO A 199 17.65 -33.72 18.78
CA PRO A 199 17.57 -35.17 18.72
C PRO A 199 16.59 -35.58 17.62
N GLU A 200 16.93 -36.60 16.82
CA GLU A 200 16.01 -37.13 15.81
C GLU A 200 14.68 -37.53 16.47
N GLY A 201 13.61 -36.79 16.14
CA GLY A 201 12.26 -37.01 16.69
C GLY A 201 11.69 -35.85 17.49
N VAL A 202 12.49 -34.82 17.84
CA VAL A 202 12.01 -33.59 18.49
C VAL A 202 12.23 -32.43 17.53
N GLY A 203 11.18 -31.99 16.83
CA GLY A 203 11.23 -30.85 15.91
C GLY A 203 12.06 -31.10 14.65
N LYS A 204 11.58 -31.96 13.74
CA LYS A 204 12.13 -31.96 12.38
C LYS A 204 11.85 -30.62 11.73
N THR A 205 12.92 -29.99 11.25
CA THR A 205 12.96 -29.14 10.05
C THR A 205 11.80 -29.49 9.13
N LEU A 206 10.82 -28.60 9.07
CA LEU A 206 9.84 -28.65 8.01
C LEU A 206 10.59 -28.27 6.74
N GLY A 207 10.93 -29.28 5.93
CA GLY A 207 10.93 -29.06 4.49
C GLY A 207 9.61 -28.39 4.09
N THR A 208 9.62 -27.63 3.00
CA THR A 208 8.48 -26.97 2.33
C THR A 208 7.14 -27.19 3.05
N PRO A 209 6.54 -26.16 3.70
CA PRO A 209 5.29 -26.27 4.44
C PRO A 209 4.28 -27.21 3.78
N LYS A 210 3.79 -28.20 4.52
CA LYS A 210 3.00 -29.32 3.98
C LYS A 210 1.52 -29.27 4.38
N THR A 211 1.12 -28.31 5.22
CA THR A 211 -0.24 -28.23 5.75
C THR A 211 -0.86 -26.86 5.49
N GLU A 212 -2.19 -26.84 5.35
CA GLU A 212 -2.96 -25.61 5.15
C GLU A 212 -2.77 -24.61 6.30
N ALA A 213 -2.64 -25.08 7.54
CA ALA A 213 -2.43 -24.23 8.71
C ALA A 213 -1.12 -23.42 8.63
N GLN A 214 -0.02 -24.09 8.25
CA GLN A 214 1.29 -23.46 8.06
C GLN A 214 1.27 -22.43 6.93
N ILE A 215 0.66 -22.75 5.80
CA ILE A 215 0.50 -21.79 4.70
C ILE A 215 -0.35 -20.59 5.13
N ALA A 216 -1.48 -20.85 5.80
CA ALA A 216 -2.35 -19.79 6.29
C ALA A 216 -1.63 -18.85 7.27
N ALA A 217 -0.67 -19.35 8.02
CA ALA A 217 0.15 -18.56 8.91
C ALA A 217 1.21 -17.71 8.24
N LEU A 218 2.01 -18.31 7.35
CA LEU A 218 2.93 -17.56 6.49
C LEU A 218 2.18 -16.44 5.77
N HIS A 219 0.96 -16.73 5.31
CA HIS A 219 0.09 -15.78 4.68
C HIS A 219 -0.31 -14.63 5.61
N ARG A 220 -0.72 -14.91 6.85
CA ARG A 220 -1.00 -13.88 7.87
C ARG A 220 0.21 -13.00 8.13
N GLY A 221 1.42 -13.58 8.18
CA GLY A 221 2.66 -12.84 8.34
C GLY A 221 2.96 -11.93 7.16
N ALA A 222 2.84 -12.46 5.94
CA ALA A 222 3.03 -11.69 4.71
C ALA A 222 2.08 -10.48 4.63
N VAL A 223 0.80 -10.64 4.99
CA VAL A 223 -0.18 -9.55 5.05
C VAL A 223 0.28 -8.42 5.99
N ASN A 224 0.86 -8.76 7.14
CA ASN A 224 1.22 -7.80 8.19
C ASN A 224 2.58 -7.12 8.00
N ARG A 225 3.38 -7.54 7.03
CA ARG A 225 4.63 -6.84 6.69
C ARG A 225 4.36 -5.36 6.42
N ARG A 226 5.23 -4.52 6.98
CA ARG A 226 5.12 -3.06 6.86
C ARG A 226 5.48 -2.62 5.44
N ARG A 227 4.65 -1.77 4.84
CA ARG A 227 4.88 -1.18 3.52
C ARG A 227 4.59 0.31 3.56
N ARG A 228 5.60 1.15 3.76
CA ARG A 228 5.44 2.62 3.84
C ARG A 228 5.07 3.18 2.47
N ILE A 229 5.88 2.85 1.46
CA ILE A 229 5.62 3.17 0.06
C ILE A 229 5.65 1.89 -0.75
N ILE A 230 4.57 1.66 -1.51
CA ILE A 230 4.55 0.73 -2.63
C ILE A 230 4.81 1.52 -3.91
N LEU A 231 5.96 1.28 -4.55
CA LEU A 231 6.23 1.82 -5.87
C LEU A 231 5.52 0.95 -6.91
N HIS A 232 4.39 1.42 -7.41
CA HIS A 232 3.71 0.81 -8.54
C HIS A 232 4.41 1.27 -9.82
N HIS A 233 5.34 0.44 -10.26
CA HIS A 233 6.29 0.76 -11.30
C HIS A 233 5.71 0.42 -12.68
N ASP A 234 5.31 1.44 -13.43
CA ASP A 234 5.08 1.29 -14.87
C ASP A 234 6.42 1.05 -15.56
N ALA A 235 6.69 -0.22 -15.86
CA ALA A 235 7.87 -0.68 -16.55
C ALA A 235 8.04 -0.05 -17.94
N ALA A 236 7.00 0.57 -18.48
CA ALA A 236 6.94 1.08 -19.85
C ALA A 236 7.50 0.05 -20.84
N LEU A 237 6.96 -1.16 -20.72
CA LEU A 237 7.32 -2.33 -21.52
C LEU A 237 7.17 -2.04 -23.02
N ASP A 238 6.32 -1.08 -23.35
CA ASP A 238 6.10 -0.54 -24.68
C ASP A 238 7.35 0.14 -25.28
N ARG A 239 8.29 0.58 -24.43
CA ARG A 239 9.59 1.17 -24.79
C ARG A 239 10.76 0.22 -24.59
N PHE A 240 10.49 -0.99 -24.13
CA PHE A 240 11.51 -2.02 -23.99
C PHE A 240 12.15 -2.30 -25.37
N LYS A 241 13.48 -2.40 -25.43
CA LYS A 241 14.19 -2.74 -26.66
C LYS A 241 15.05 -3.98 -26.44
N PRO A 242 15.01 -4.99 -27.34
CA PRO A 242 15.86 -6.17 -27.26
C PRO A 242 17.38 -5.90 -27.21
N SER A 243 17.81 -4.69 -27.55
CA SER A 243 19.20 -4.25 -27.47
C SER A 243 19.63 -3.81 -26.07
N MET A 244 18.70 -3.64 -25.12
CA MET A 244 19.02 -3.24 -23.75
C MET A 244 19.75 -4.36 -23.02
N LYS A 245 20.78 -4.00 -22.24
CA LYS A 245 21.51 -4.95 -21.41
C LYS A 245 20.75 -5.20 -20.12
N MET A 246 20.71 -6.46 -19.67
CA MET A 246 19.92 -6.85 -18.50
C MET A 246 20.38 -6.12 -17.24
N GLU A 247 21.69 -5.94 -17.07
CA GLU A 247 22.27 -5.25 -15.92
C GLU A 247 21.84 -3.78 -15.88
N GLU A 248 21.77 -3.12 -17.04
CA GLU A 248 21.27 -1.74 -17.14
C GLU A 248 19.77 -1.68 -16.83
N VAL A 249 18.97 -2.62 -17.34
CA VAL A 249 17.53 -2.73 -17.03
C VAL A 249 17.29 -2.84 -15.53
N VAL A 250 18.03 -3.73 -14.86
CA VAL A 250 17.96 -3.95 -13.42
C VAL A 250 18.39 -2.71 -12.63
N GLU A 251 19.56 -2.16 -12.94
CA GLU A 251 20.09 -0.98 -12.24
C GLU A 251 19.19 0.24 -12.41
N ASN A 252 18.63 0.41 -13.60
CA ASN A 252 17.69 1.49 -13.85
C ASN A 252 16.43 1.27 -12.99
N THR A 253 15.79 0.10 -13.03
CA THR A 253 14.57 -0.20 -12.27
C THR A 253 14.66 0.15 -10.79
N TYR A 254 15.84 -0.09 -10.18
CA TYR A 254 16.06 0.09 -8.75
C TYR A 254 16.95 1.27 -8.38
N THR A 255 17.10 2.29 -9.25
CA THR A 255 18.00 3.41 -8.97
C THR A 255 17.69 4.12 -7.64
N PHE A 256 16.42 4.18 -7.24
CA PHE A 256 15.99 4.73 -5.94
C PHE A 256 16.59 4.01 -4.71
N SER A 257 16.94 2.72 -4.82
CA SER A 257 17.47 1.91 -3.70
C SER A 257 18.85 2.37 -3.24
N LYS A 258 19.54 3.21 -4.04
CA LYS A 258 20.84 3.80 -3.70
C LYS A 258 20.73 4.91 -2.65
N ASP A 259 19.53 5.45 -2.42
CA ASP A 259 19.29 6.43 -1.35
C ASP A 259 18.87 5.70 -0.07
N PRO A 260 19.68 5.69 1.00
CA PRO A 260 19.34 5.02 2.27
C PRO A 260 18.14 5.68 2.97
N LYS A 261 17.69 6.86 2.53
CA LYS A 261 16.48 7.53 3.03
C LYS A 261 15.21 7.13 2.28
N SER A 262 15.33 6.33 1.22
CA SER A 262 14.16 5.79 0.51
C SER A 262 13.23 5.09 1.50
N GLN A 263 11.94 5.36 1.36
CA GLN A 263 10.87 4.75 2.14
C GLN A 263 10.09 3.71 1.32
N ILE A 264 10.63 3.31 0.16
CA ILE A 264 10.06 2.23 -0.67
C ILE A 264 10.43 0.90 -0.03
N ASP A 265 9.40 0.14 0.35
CA ASP A 265 9.52 -1.20 0.92
C ASP A 265 9.09 -2.27 -0.09
N THR A 266 8.25 -1.90 -1.05
CA THR A 266 7.67 -2.82 -2.04
C THR A 266 7.70 -2.22 -3.44
N VAL A 267 8.03 -3.04 -4.45
CA VAL A 267 7.88 -2.69 -5.86
C VAL A 267 6.81 -3.59 -6.48
N MET A 268 5.78 -2.97 -7.05
CA MET A 268 4.77 -3.62 -7.87
C MET A 268 5.06 -3.35 -9.34
N LEU A 269 5.66 -4.32 -10.03
CA LEU A 269 6.02 -4.18 -11.43
C LEU A 269 4.80 -4.44 -12.32
N ASP A 270 4.44 -3.47 -13.15
CA ASP A 270 3.34 -3.64 -14.09
C ASP A 270 3.66 -4.70 -15.15
N VAL A 271 2.76 -5.66 -15.26
CA VAL A 271 2.80 -6.74 -16.24
C VAL A 271 1.42 -6.94 -16.88
N GLY A 272 1.43 -7.49 -18.09
CA GLY A 272 0.22 -7.76 -18.85
C GLY A 272 -0.38 -6.52 -19.51
N GLY A 273 -1.63 -6.67 -19.96
CA GLY A 273 -2.36 -5.59 -20.59
C GLY A 273 -2.69 -5.77 -22.07
N GLY A 274 -3.33 -6.89 -22.39
CA GLY A 274 -3.61 -7.32 -23.76
C GLY A 274 -2.58 -8.32 -24.26
N ALA A 275 -1.32 -7.89 -24.31
CA ALA A 275 -0.16 -8.76 -24.54
C ALA A 275 0.76 -8.75 -23.32
N VAL A 276 1.63 -9.75 -23.21
CA VAL A 276 2.38 -10.04 -21.98
C VAL A 276 3.90 -9.93 -22.14
N PRO A 277 4.63 -9.46 -21.12
CA PRO A 277 6.09 -9.33 -21.16
C PRO A 277 6.86 -10.58 -20.70
N TRP A 278 6.31 -11.78 -20.89
CA TRP A 278 6.98 -13.05 -20.58
C TRP A 278 6.60 -14.09 -21.64
N PRO A 279 7.38 -15.17 -21.81
CA PRO A 279 7.09 -16.22 -22.79
C PRO A 279 5.89 -17.08 -22.37
N SER A 280 4.67 -16.54 -22.52
CA SER A 280 3.41 -17.19 -22.15
C SER A 280 3.00 -18.28 -23.13
N LYS A 281 2.40 -19.36 -22.62
CA LYS A 281 1.76 -20.42 -23.42
C LYS A 281 0.34 -20.05 -23.84
N HIS A 282 -0.27 -19.06 -23.19
CA HIS A 282 -1.69 -18.74 -23.31
C HIS A 282 -1.93 -17.35 -23.92
N MET A 283 -1.07 -16.38 -23.63
CA MET A 283 -1.20 -14.99 -24.05
C MET A 283 -0.17 -14.65 -25.13
N SER A 284 -0.49 -13.70 -26.02
CA SER A 284 0.51 -13.20 -26.95
C SER A 284 1.54 -12.33 -26.24
N GLU A 285 2.80 -12.52 -26.59
CA GLU A 285 3.90 -11.69 -26.12
C GLU A 285 3.86 -10.27 -26.70
N ILE A 286 4.37 -9.29 -25.96
CA ILE A 286 4.59 -7.94 -26.47
C ILE A 286 5.47 -7.98 -27.73
N SER A 287 5.11 -7.20 -28.75
CA SER A 287 5.82 -7.17 -30.03
C SER A 287 7.28 -6.79 -29.86
N GLY A 288 8.17 -7.59 -30.42
CA GLY A 288 9.61 -7.36 -30.42
C GLY A 288 10.36 -8.08 -29.29
N LEU A 289 9.67 -8.65 -28.30
CA LEU A 289 10.33 -9.40 -27.22
C LEU A 289 10.62 -10.87 -27.58
N GLN A 290 9.95 -11.42 -28.61
CA GLN A 290 10.05 -12.82 -29.03
C GLN A 290 11.52 -13.24 -29.29
N ASP A 291 12.24 -12.43 -30.09
CA ASP A 291 13.64 -12.67 -30.43
C ASP A 291 14.59 -12.50 -29.25
N TRP A 292 14.15 -11.81 -28.21
CA TRP A 292 14.94 -11.56 -27.02
C TRP A 292 14.81 -12.73 -26.03
N PHE A 293 13.59 -13.24 -25.83
CA PHE A 293 13.32 -14.45 -25.07
C PHE A 293 13.95 -15.69 -25.73
N SER A 294 13.93 -15.80 -27.07
CA SER A 294 14.57 -16.93 -27.77
C SER A 294 16.10 -16.99 -27.57
N LYS A 295 16.72 -15.90 -27.15
CA LYS A 295 18.13 -15.81 -26.75
C LYS A 295 18.36 -16.06 -25.26
N GLY A 296 17.33 -16.44 -24.51
CA GLY A 296 17.39 -16.69 -23.07
C GLY A 296 17.32 -15.46 -22.17
N ASN A 297 16.94 -14.28 -22.71
CA ASN A 297 16.85 -13.05 -21.93
C ASN A 297 15.44 -12.88 -21.33
N ASP A 298 15.20 -13.50 -20.17
CA ASP A 298 14.00 -13.25 -19.38
C ASP A 298 14.29 -12.20 -18.29
N PHE A 299 13.65 -11.03 -18.40
CA PHE A 299 13.94 -9.92 -17.50
C PHE A 299 13.15 -9.97 -16.20
N LEU A 300 12.00 -10.66 -16.15
CA LEU A 300 11.18 -10.71 -14.95
C LEU A 300 11.92 -11.41 -13.80
N PRO A 301 12.54 -12.60 -13.98
CA PRO A 301 13.34 -13.23 -12.92
C PRO A 301 14.54 -12.37 -12.50
N ALA A 302 15.19 -11.68 -13.44
CA ALA A 302 16.34 -10.82 -13.14
C ALA A 302 15.94 -9.62 -12.26
N VAL A 303 14.81 -8.99 -12.57
CA VAL A 303 14.26 -7.87 -11.78
C VAL A 303 13.79 -8.36 -10.40
N VAL A 304 13.11 -9.51 -10.32
CA VAL A 304 12.69 -10.09 -9.03
C VAL A 304 13.90 -10.36 -8.13
N LYS A 305 14.89 -11.11 -8.63
CA LYS A 305 16.10 -11.44 -7.87
C LYS A 305 16.83 -10.19 -7.38
N ALA A 306 17.01 -9.21 -8.26
CA ALA A 306 17.70 -7.98 -7.91
C ALA A 306 16.94 -7.14 -6.87
N GLY A 307 15.61 -7.20 -6.86
CA GLY A 307 14.77 -6.60 -5.83
C GLY A 307 15.02 -7.22 -4.46
N HIS A 308 15.03 -8.55 -4.38
CA HIS A 308 15.33 -9.28 -3.15
C HIS A 308 16.75 -9.05 -2.63
N GLU A 309 17.76 -9.01 -3.52
CA GLU A 309 19.15 -8.66 -3.15
C GLU A 309 19.27 -7.24 -2.54
N ARG A 310 18.25 -6.38 -2.75
CA ARG A 310 18.14 -5.03 -2.19
C ARG A 310 17.20 -4.95 -0.98
N GLY A 311 16.69 -6.09 -0.50
CA GLY A 311 15.77 -6.16 0.64
C GLY A 311 14.36 -5.65 0.37
N LEU A 312 13.92 -5.65 -0.90
CA LEU A 312 12.59 -5.20 -1.31
C LEU A 312 11.62 -6.37 -1.47
N GLU A 313 10.35 -6.16 -1.13
CA GLU A 313 9.27 -7.06 -1.58
C GLU A 313 8.92 -6.78 -3.04
N ILE A 314 8.73 -7.84 -3.83
CA ILE A 314 8.42 -7.76 -5.25
C ILE A 314 7.07 -8.39 -5.53
N PHE A 315 6.23 -7.60 -6.19
CA PHE A 315 4.90 -7.98 -6.65
C PHE A 315 4.83 -7.76 -8.15
N PHE A 316 3.96 -8.52 -8.80
CA PHE A 316 3.49 -8.16 -10.14
C PHE A 316 2.16 -7.44 -10.06
N SER A 317 1.95 -6.42 -10.89
CA SER A 317 0.67 -5.73 -11.06
C SER A 317 0.11 -6.10 -12.43
N TYR A 318 -0.88 -6.98 -12.46
CA TYR A 318 -1.51 -7.51 -13.65
C TYR A 318 -2.60 -6.56 -14.15
N ARG A 319 -2.38 -5.90 -15.28
CA ARG A 319 -3.39 -5.03 -15.92
C ARG A 319 -4.53 -5.87 -16.47
N ILE A 320 -5.71 -5.80 -15.83
CA ILE A 320 -6.92 -6.55 -16.20
C ILE A 320 -7.28 -6.35 -17.68
N ASN A 321 -7.05 -5.15 -18.21
CA ASN A 321 -7.38 -4.78 -19.58
C ASN A 321 -6.41 -3.70 -20.11
N GLY A 322 -5.13 -4.00 -20.19
CA GLY A 322 -4.19 -3.04 -20.78
C GLY A 322 -4.37 -2.85 -22.30
N ILE A 323 -3.85 -1.72 -22.77
CA ILE A 323 -3.99 -1.21 -24.14
C ILE A 323 -2.63 -1.06 -24.85
N ALA A 324 -1.62 -1.83 -24.43
CA ALA A 324 -0.25 -1.65 -24.92
C ALA A 324 -0.09 -2.07 -26.39
N ASN A 325 0.64 -1.24 -27.16
CA ASN A 325 1.31 -1.30 -28.49
C ASN A 325 1.01 -2.37 -29.57
N LEU A 326 0.27 -3.43 -29.27
CA LEU A 326 -0.24 -4.41 -30.21
C LEU A 326 -1.71 -4.08 -30.47
N SER A 327 -1.95 -3.34 -31.55
CA SER A 327 -3.28 -2.85 -31.89
C SER A 327 -3.72 -3.40 -33.27
N PRO A 328 -4.73 -4.29 -33.31
CA PRO A 328 -5.14 -5.16 -32.19
C PRO A 328 -4.12 -6.28 -31.94
N GLU A 329 -4.08 -6.79 -30.72
CA GLU A 329 -3.30 -7.98 -30.34
C GLU A 329 -3.82 -9.25 -31.08
N PRO A 330 -2.95 -10.18 -31.51
CA PRO A 330 -3.36 -11.29 -32.38
C PRO A 330 -4.47 -12.20 -31.85
N LEU A 331 -4.51 -12.48 -30.54
CA LEU A 331 -5.53 -13.31 -29.90
C LEU A 331 -6.88 -12.60 -29.88
N LYS A 332 -6.92 -11.32 -29.54
CA LYS A 332 -8.11 -10.46 -29.60
C LYS A 332 -8.69 -10.40 -31.01
N ARG A 333 -7.85 -10.32 -32.06
CA ARG A 333 -8.32 -10.40 -33.48
C ARG A 333 -8.97 -11.73 -33.82
N LYS A 334 -8.43 -12.84 -33.28
CA LYS A 334 -8.94 -14.20 -33.53
C LYS A 334 -10.21 -14.50 -32.72
N ARG A 335 -10.48 -13.73 -31.66
CA ARG A 335 -11.59 -13.92 -30.73
C ARG A 335 -12.41 -12.64 -30.54
N PRO A 336 -12.96 -12.04 -31.62
CA PRO A 336 -13.70 -10.78 -31.49
C PRO A 336 -14.95 -10.91 -30.60
N SER A 337 -15.56 -12.10 -30.53
CA SER A 337 -16.71 -12.37 -29.65
C SER A 337 -16.37 -12.42 -28.15
N TRP A 338 -15.09 -12.37 -27.79
CA TRP A 338 -14.63 -12.36 -26.39
C TRP A 338 -14.42 -10.94 -25.84
N LEU A 339 -14.71 -9.93 -26.65
CA LEU A 339 -14.44 -8.53 -26.35
C LEU A 339 -15.73 -7.80 -26.00
N LEU A 340 -15.58 -6.66 -25.34
CA LEU A 340 -16.72 -5.79 -25.07
C LEU A 340 -17.29 -5.22 -26.38
N ASP A 341 -18.61 -5.29 -26.52
CA ASP A 341 -19.36 -4.63 -27.59
C ASP A 341 -19.91 -3.30 -27.06
N TRP A 342 -19.40 -2.21 -27.62
CA TRP A 342 -19.77 -0.85 -27.22
C TRP A 342 -21.16 -0.43 -27.72
N ARG A 343 -21.77 -1.20 -28.63
CA ARG A 343 -23.08 -0.91 -29.22
C ARG A 343 -24.26 -1.34 -28.34
N GLU A 344 -23.99 -2.01 -27.22
CA GLU A 344 -25.04 -2.37 -26.25
C GLU A 344 -25.61 -1.14 -25.53
N ASP A 345 -24.90 0.00 -25.57
CA ASP A 345 -25.42 1.31 -25.15
C ASP A 345 -26.23 1.96 -26.30
N PRO A 346 -27.48 2.39 -26.08
CA PRO A 346 -28.28 3.08 -27.10
C PRO A 346 -27.67 4.40 -27.59
N GLU A 347 -26.77 5.03 -26.82
CA GLU A 347 -25.98 6.18 -27.27
C GLU A 347 -24.49 5.80 -27.35
N PRO A 348 -23.97 5.45 -28.53
CA PRO A 348 -22.57 5.05 -28.65
C PRO A 348 -21.64 6.21 -28.28
N PRO A 349 -20.49 5.91 -27.66
CA PRO A 349 -19.44 6.86 -27.35
C PRO A 349 -19.17 7.91 -28.45
N HIS A 350 -19.30 9.19 -28.13
CA HIS A 350 -19.08 10.28 -29.09
C HIS A 350 -17.60 10.62 -29.40
N ASP A 351 -16.63 9.78 -29.02
CA ASP A 351 -15.22 10.04 -29.39
C ASP A 351 -14.86 9.41 -30.75
N PRO A 352 -14.68 10.19 -31.82
CA PRO A 352 -14.32 9.68 -33.14
C PRO A 352 -12.90 9.10 -33.24
N ARG A 353 -12.09 9.13 -32.17
CA ARG A 353 -10.72 8.61 -32.16
C ARG A 353 -10.59 7.15 -31.74
N ILE A 354 -11.62 6.58 -31.12
CA ILE A 354 -11.65 5.17 -30.72
C ILE A 354 -12.59 4.45 -31.71
N PRO A 355 -12.10 3.48 -32.50
CA PRO A 355 -12.97 2.72 -33.40
C PRO A 355 -13.86 1.78 -32.59
N TRP A 356 -15.11 2.19 -32.40
CA TRP A 356 -16.14 1.48 -31.62
C TRP A 356 -16.78 0.30 -32.37
N ASP A 357 -16.47 0.14 -33.66
CA ASP A 357 -16.89 -0.98 -34.48
C ASP A 357 -15.73 -1.96 -34.71
N HIS A 358 -15.97 -3.25 -34.45
CA HIS A 358 -14.96 -4.30 -34.69
C HIS A 358 -14.57 -4.43 -36.19
N SER A 359 -15.34 -3.81 -37.10
CA SER A 359 -15.13 -3.84 -38.56
C SER A 359 -13.85 -3.14 -39.02
N ASN A 360 -13.42 -2.07 -38.35
CA ASN A 360 -12.23 -1.30 -38.77
C ASN A 360 -10.90 -1.92 -38.31
N TRP A 361 -10.94 -2.87 -37.38
CA TRP A 361 -9.76 -3.57 -36.83
C TRP A 361 -9.00 -4.42 -37.85
N GLN A 362 -9.63 -4.74 -39.00
CA GLN A 362 -9.04 -5.52 -40.08
C GLN A 362 -8.19 -4.68 -41.05
N THR A 363 -8.21 -3.35 -40.94
CA THR A 363 -7.65 -2.43 -41.95
C THR A 363 -6.16 -2.13 -41.80
N GLY A 364 -5.50 -2.60 -40.73
CA GLY A 364 -4.05 -2.47 -40.53
C GLY A 364 -3.51 -1.06 -40.31
N LYS A 365 -4.38 -0.04 -40.16
CA LYS A 365 -3.95 1.34 -39.88
C LYS A 365 -3.61 1.53 -38.40
N LYS A 366 -2.37 1.94 -38.11
CA LYS A 366 -1.93 2.32 -36.75
C LYS A 366 -2.65 3.60 -36.29
N GLY A 367 -3.57 3.50 -35.33
CA GLY A 367 -4.06 4.66 -34.59
C GLY A 367 -2.95 5.30 -33.75
N LYS A 368 -2.93 6.64 -33.63
CA LYS A 368 -1.88 7.39 -32.89
C LYS A 368 -1.91 7.21 -31.37
N TRP A 369 -2.99 6.64 -30.82
CA TRP A 369 -3.16 6.15 -29.46
C TRP A 369 -4.21 5.04 -29.52
N GLY A 370 -3.89 3.81 -29.11
CA GLY A 370 -4.86 2.73 -28.84
C GLY A 370 -6.03 2.63 -29.81
N GLY A 371 -5.78 2.72 -31.11
CA GLY A 371 -6.80 2.69 -32.16
C GLY A 371 -7.59 1.37 -32.24
N ASP A 372 -7.44 0.45 -31.29
CA ASP A 372 -8.21 -0.78 -31.18
C ASP A 372 -8.44 -1.11 -29.69
N ALA A 373 -9.32 -0.38 -28.99
CA ALA A 373 -9.70 -0.64 -27.60
C ALA A 373 -10.56 -1.94 -27.47
N ALA A 374 -10.00 -3.04 -27.96
CA ALA A 374 -10.47 -4.40 -27.78
C ALA A 374 -10.26 -4.79 -26.32
N LEU A 375 -11.21 -4.44 -25.45
CA LEU A 375 -11.18 -4.82 -24.04
C LEU A 375 -11.80 -6.20 -23.87
N TRP A 376 -11.19 -7.05 -23.05
CA TRP A 376 -11.75 -8.35 -22.71
C TRP A 376 -13.06 -8.20 -21.94
N ASN A 377 -14.05 -9.04 -22.26
CA ASN A 377 -15.30 -9.12 -21.54
C ASN A 377 -15.24 -10.23 -20.50
N TYR A 378 -15.07 -9.86 -19.22
CA TYR A 378 -15.00 -10.79 -18.10
C TYR A 378 -16.36 -11.39 -17.72
N ALA A 379 -17.47 -11.04 -18.38
CA ALA A 379 -18.72 -11.79 -18.26
C ALA A 379 -18.65 -13.17 -18.97
N ILE A 380 -17.64 -13.39 -19.80
CA ILE A 380 -17.44 -14.61 -20.58
C ILE A 380 -16.50 -15.57 -19.83
N PRO A 381 -16.94 -16.78 -19.46
CA PRO A 381 -16.12 -17.73 -18.70
C PRO A 381 -14.79 -18.09 -19.37
N GLU A 382 -14.75 -18.19 -20.70
CA GLU A 382 -13.53 -18.50 -21.45
C GLU A 382 -12.48 -17.40 -21.36
N VAL A 383 -12.92 -16.14 -21.25
CA VAL A 383 -12.03 -15.00 -20.99
C VAL A 383 -11.46 -15.12 -19.58
N GLN A 384 -12.29 -15.40 -18.58
CA GLN A 384 -11.83 -15.60 -17.21
C GLN A 384 -10.79 -16.72 -17.12
N ALA A 385 -11.06 -17.87 -17.73
CA ALA A 385 -10.14 -19.01 -17.76
C ALA A 385 -8.79 -18.65 -18.38
N LEU A 386 -8.79 -17.94 -19.51
CA LEU A 386 -7.57 -17.46 -20.15
C LEU A 386 -6.73 -16.57 -19.22
N GLN A 387 -7.39 -15.63 -18.51
CA GLN A 387 -6.70 -14.72 -17.61
C GLN A 387 -6.16 -15.44 -16.36
N ILE A 388 -6.91 -16.41 -15.82
CA ILE A 388 -6.47 -17.23 -14.68
C ILE A 388 -5.21 -18.03 -15.04
N GLU A 389 -5.14 -18.62 -16.24
CA GLU A 389 -3.93 -19.35 -16.68
C GLU A 389 -2.72 -18.41 -16.83
N ALA A 390 -2.91 -17.21 -17.39
CA ALA A 390 -1.85 -16.21 -17.49
C ALA A 390 -1.35 -15.75 -16.11
N ILE A 391 -2.26 -15.57 -15.15
CA ILE A 391 -1.91 -15.24 -13.76
C ILE A 391 -1.18 -16.41 -13.11
N ARG A 392 -1.63 -17.66 -13.33
CA ARG A 392 -0.97 -18.87 -12.81
C ARG A 392 0.48 -18.97 -13.29
N GLU A 393 0.76 -18.69 -14.57
CA GLU A 393 2.13 -18.66 -15.11
C GLU A 393 3.03 -17.70 -14.32
N LEU A 394 2.54 -16.51 -14.00
CA LEU A 394 3.29 -15.51 -13.25
C LEU A 394 3.56 -15.97 -11.81
N VAL A 395 2.53 -16.36 -11.07
CA VAL A 395 2.67 -16.68 -9.64
C VAL A 395 3.42 -17.99 -9.40
N SER A 396 3.32 -18.95 -10.32
CA SER A 396 4.03 -20.25 -10.23
C SER A 396 5.46 -20.18 -10.77
N GLY A 397 5.74 -19.29 -11.73
CA GLY A 397 7.03 -19.15 -12.40
C GLY A 397 8.03 -18.26 -11.68
N HIS A 398 7.60 -17.46 -10.70
CA HIS A 398 8.44 -16.44 -10.06
C HIS A 398 8.34 -16.46 -8.53
N GLU A 399 9.43 -16.13 -7.86
CA GLU A 399 9.50 -15.96 -6.42
C GLU A 399 9.05 -14.54 -6.04
N ILE A 400 7.74 -14.26 -6.13
CA ILE A 400 7.14 -12.96 -5.81
C ILE A 400 6.29 -13.02 -4.54
N GLU A 401 6.27 -11.97 -3.72
CA GLU A 401 5.47 -11.91 -2.49
C GLU A 401 3.96 -11.81 -2.77
N GLY A 402 3.56 -11.41 -3.97
CA GLY A 402 2.17 -11.42 -4.38
C GLY A 402 1.92 -10.88 -5.78
N ILE A 403 0.64 -10.83 -6.13
CA ILE A 403 0.14 -10.23 -7.37
C ILE A 403 -0.99 -9.25 -7.06
N GLN A 404 -1.00 -8.10 -7.73
CA GLN A 404 -2.11 -7.17 -7.76
C GLN A 404 -2.88 -7.33 -9.07
N LEU A 405 -4.21 -7.36 -9.01
CA LEU A 405 -5.06 -7.18 -10.19
C LEU A 405 -5.44 -5.71 -10.33
N ASP A 406 -4.97 -5.06 -11.40
CA ASP A 406 -5.20 -3.64 -11.65
C ASP A 406 -6.47 -3.41 -12.48
N PHE A 407 -7.60 -3.19 -11.79
CA PHE A 407 -8.89 -2.87 -12.40
C PHE A 407 -8.97 -1.42 -12.90
N VAL A 408 -8.03 -0.55 -12.53
CA VAL A 408 -7.98 0.81 -13.10
C VAL A 408 -7.28 0.85 -14.46
N ARG A 409 -6.81 -0.30 -14.98
CA ARG A 409 -6.15 -0.47 -16.29
C ARG A 409 -6.68 -1.69 -17.06
N HIS A 410 -7.69 -1.57 -17.90
CA HIS A 410 -8.59 -0.44 -18.08
C HIS A 410 -10.03 -0.93 -17.95
N ALA A 411 -10.81 -0.23 -17.12
CA ALA A 411 -12.26 -0.35 -17.15
C ALA A 411 -12.80 0.30 -18.44
N PRO A 412 -13.93 -0.19 -18.98
CA PRO A 412 -14.75 -1.28 -18.48
C PRO A 412 -14.16 -2.68 -18.79
N TYR A 413 -14.59 -3.68 -18.03
CA TYR A 413 -14.25 -5.10 -18.21
C TYR A 413 -15.49 -6.01 -18.15
N LEU A 414 -16.67 -5.43 -17.96
CA LEU A 414 -17.99 -6.06 -18.02
C LEU A 414 -18.84 -5.33 -19.07
N PRO A 415 -19.98 -5.90 -19.53
CA PRO A 415 -20.87 -5.25 -20.48
C PRO A 415 -21.23 -3.83 -20.06
N VAL A 416 -21.05 -2.88 -20.98
CA VAL A 416 -21.16 -1.44 -20.75
C VAL A 416 -22.60 -1.07 -20.39
N GLY A 417 -22.78 -0.23 -19.37
CA GLY A 417 -24.09 0.14 -18.82
C GLY A 417 -24.74 -0.94 -17.94
N ARG A 418 -24.18 -2.16 -17.89
CA ARG A 418 -24.72 -3.30 -17.14
C ARG A 418 -23.71 -3.89 -16.15
N GLN A 419 -22.62 -3.19 -15.84
CA GLN A 419 -21.52 -3.71 -15.01
C GLN A 419 -22.01 -4.25 -13.65
N TRP A 420 -22.91 -3.55 -12.97
CA TRP A 420 -23.46 -4.01 -11.69
C TRP A 420 -24.34 -5.28 -11.82
N GLU A 421 -25.05 -5.43 -12.94
CA GLU A 421 -25.84 -6.65 -13.23
C GLU A 421 -24.92 -7.87 -13.37
N TYR A 422 -23.73 -7.68 -13.92
CA TYR A 422 -22.73 -8.73 -14.14
C TYR A 422 -21.69 -8.86 -13.01
N ARG A 423 -21.83 -8.15 -11.89
CA ARG A 423 -20.85 -8.15 -10.78
C ARG A 423 -20.50 -9.54 -10.23
N ASP A 424 -21.47 -10.47 -10.26
CA ASP A 424 -21.26 -11.84 -9.80
C ASP A 424 -20.25 -12.58 -10.69
N ARG A 425 -20.21 -12.32 -12.00
CA ARG A 425 -19.20 -12.89 -12.91
C ARG A 425 -17.79 -12.43 -12.54
N LEU A 426 -17.63 -11.17 -12.18
CA LEU A 426 -16.32 -10.65 -11.78
C LEU A 426 -15.89 -11.18 -10.41
N THR A 427 -16.84 -11.40 -9.51
CA THR A 427 -16.60 -12.02 -8.21
C THR A 427 -16.25 -13.50 -8.34
N GLU A 428 -16.90 -14.24 -9.25
CA GLU A 428 -16.54 -15.62 -9.63
C GLU A 428 -15.09 -15.69 -10.14
N PHE A 429 -14.70 -14.75 -11.01
CA PHE A 429 -13.33 -14.64 -11.50
C PHE A 429 -12.34 -14.43 -10.35
N LEU A 430 -12.58 -13.46 -9.47
CA LEU A 430 -11.67 -13.18 -8.35
C LEU A 430 -11.59 -14.36 -7.36
N SER A 431 -12.72 -15.02 -7.11
CA SER A 431 -12.78 -16.22 -6.27
C SER A 431 -11.92 -17.35 -6.86
N SER A 432 -11.97 -17.52 -8.18
CA SER A 432 -11.18 -18.52 -8.90
C SER A 432 -9.69 -18.18 -8.90
N VAL A 433 -9.33 -16.89 -9.04
CA VAL A 433 -7.93 -16.44 -8.89
C VAL A 433 -7.43 -16.71 -7.47
N ARG A 434 -8.22 -16.42 -6.44
CA ARG A 434 -7.85 -16.70 -5.06
C ARG A 434 -7.66 -18.20 -4.82
N ALA A 435 -8.58 -19.03 -5.30
CA ALA A 435 -8.47 -20.49 -5.18
C ALA A 435 -7.17 -20.99 -5.85
N MET A 436 -6.90 -20.54 -7.07
CA MET A 436 -5.65 -20.86 -7.78
C MET A 436 -4.41 -20.43 -6.99
N ILE A 437 -4.40 -19.22 -6.42
CA ILE A 437 -3.26 -18.75 -5.60
C ILE A 437 -3.06 -19.67 -4.39
N ARG A 438 -4.13 -20.10 -3.71
CA ARG A 438 -4.04 -21.02 -2.56
C ARG A 438 -3.45 -22.37 -2.95
N GLU A 439 -3.79 -22.90 -4.13
CA GLU A 439 -3.15 -24.10 -4.68
C GLU A 439 -1.64 -23.87 -4.86
N VAL A 440 -1.25 -22.76 -5.49
CA VAL A 440 0.17 -22.45 -5.73
C VAL A 440 0.93 -22.21 -4.43
N GLU A 441 0.32 -21.58 -3.42
CA GLU A 441 0.92 -21.43 -2.09
C GLU A 441 1.23 -22.79 -1.46
N MET A 442 0.29 -23.75 -1.55
CA MET A 442 0.48 -25.12 -1.07
C MET A 442 1.57 -25.87 -1.87
N GLU A 443 1.58 -25.73 -3.19
CA GLU A 443 2.60 -26.34 -4.06
C GLU A 443 4.01 -25.81 -3.76
N LYS A 444 4.12 -24.51 -3.50
CA LYS A 444 5.39 -23.81 -3.30
C LYS A 444 5.84 -23.75 -1.85
N GLY A 445 4.97 -24.03 -0.89
CA GLY A 445 5.30 -23.90 0.53
C GLY A 445 5.49 -22.45 0.97
N ARG A 446 4.84 -21.46 0.33
CA ARG A 446 5.08 -20.04 0.61
C ARG A 446 3.81 -19.21 0.46
N ALA A 447 3.74 -18.08 1.15
CA ALA A 447 2.65 -17.14 1.01
C ALA A 447 2.74 -16.36 -0.31
N ILE A 448 1.60 -16.12 -0.94
CA ILE A 448 1.42 -15.30 -2.13
C ILE A 448 0.17 -14.44 -1.90
N LEU A 449 0.37 -13.13 -1.75
CA LEU A 449 -0.73 -12.21 -1.50
C LEU A 449 -1.47 -11.86 -2.80
N LEU A 450 -2.78 -11.64 -2.69
CA LEU A 450 -3.64 -11.13 -3.76
C LEU A 450 -4.09 -9.70 -3.42
N GLY A 451 -3.55 -8.73 -4.15
CA GLY A 451 -4.00 -7.35 -4.12
C GLY A 451 -4.99 -7.02 -5.24
N VAL A 452 -5.79 -5.98 -5.03
CA VAL A 452 -6.60 -5.36 -6.09
C VAL A 452 -6.40 -3.86 -6.09
N LYS A 453 -6.39 -3.25 -7.27
CA LYS A 453 -6.43 -1.79 -7.43
C LYS A 453 -7.75 -1.37 -8.06
N VAL A 454 -8.52 -0.55 -7.37
CA VAL A 454 -9.93 -0.27 -7.67
C VAL A 454 -10.22 1.24 -7.73
N ALA A 455 -11.46 1.60 -8.06
CA ALA A 455 -11.95 2.97 -8.08
C ALA A 455 -11.73 3.71 -6.73
N SER A 456 -11.82 5.04 -6.76
CA SER A 456 -11.51 5.88 -5.58
C SER A 456 -12.57 5.86 -4.46
N SER A 457 -13.71 5.19 -4.66
CA SER A 457 -14.77 5.08 -3.66
C SER A 457 -15.50 3.74 -3.77
N VAL A 458 -16.21 3.35 -2.69
CA VAL A 458 -17.06 2.16 -2.66
C VAL A 458 -18.14 2.23 -3.75
N SER A 459 -18.83 3.37 -3.86
CA SER A 459 -19.81 3.60 -4.93
C SER A 459 -19.19 3.53 -6.33
N GLY A 460 -17.91 3.90 -6.45
CA GLY A 460 -17.15 3.77 -7.69
C GLY A 460 -16.85 2.31 -8.04
N CYS A 461 -16.55 1.48 -7.04
CA CYS A 461 -16.45 0.03 -7.22
C CYS A 461 -17.77 -0.53 -7.77
N HIS A 462 -18.91 -0.15 -7.17
CA HIS A 462 -20.22 -0.61 -7.65
C HIS A 462 -20.51 -0.17 -9.08
N PHE A 463 -20.19 1.08 -9.42
CA PHE A 463 -20.31 1.61 -10.78
C PHE A 463 -19.51 0.78 -11.79
N ASP A 464 -18.28 0.38 -11.42
CA ASP A 464 -17.42 -0.45 -12.25
C ASP A 464 -17.72 -1.97 -12.14
N GLY A 465 -18.82 -2.36 -11.48
CA GLY A 465 -19.25 -3.76 -11.34
C GLY A 465 -18.43 -4.60 -10.35
N ILE A 466 -17.73 -3.96 -9.42
CA ILE A 466 -16.97 -4.60 -8.34
C ILE A 466 -17.82 -4.62 -7.07
N ASP A 467 -18.11 -5.81 -6.56
CA ASP A 467 -18.71 -6.03 -5.24
C ASP A 467 -17.60 -6.11 -4.17
N ILE A 468 -17.05 -4.96 -3.82
CA ILE A 468 -15.87 -4.90 -2.94
C ILE A 468 -16.19 -5.40 -1.52
N GLU A 469 -17.41 -5.18 -1.06
CA GLU A 469 -17.94 -5.70 0.20
C GLU A 469 -17.83 -7.22 0.25
N ARG A 470 -18.27 -7.91 -0.81
CA ARG A 470 -18.15 -9.36 -0.90
C ARG A 470 -16.71 -9.81 -1.05
N TRP A 471 -15.89 -9.12 -1.83
CA TRP A 471 -14.48 -9.49 -2.02
C TRP A 471 -13.69 -9.45 -0.70
N VAL A 472 -13.94 -8.44 0.13
CA VAL A 472 -13.37 -8.32 1.47
C VAL A 472 -14.06 -9.28 2.45
N GLY A 473 -15.38 -9.42 2.35
CA GLY A 473 -16.23 -10.29 3.16
C GLY A 473 -15.81 -11.76 3.11
N ASP A 474 -15.63 -12.26 1.90
CA ASP A 474 -15.30 -13.66 1.60
C ASP A 474 -13.78 -13.94 1.69
N GLY A 475 -12.97 -12.95 2.10
CA GLY A 475 -11.52 -13.10 2.24
C GLY A 475 -10.78 -13.27 0.92
N LEU A 476 -11.31 -12.72 -0.18
CA LEU A 476 -10.74 -12.87 -1.51
C LEU A 476 -9.50 -12.00 -1.72
N VAL A 477 -9.31 -10.92 -0.96
CA VAL A 477 -8.21 -9.96 -1.15
C VAL A 477 -7.44 -9.69 0.14
N ASP A 478 -6.14 -9.46 0.00
CA ASP A 478 -5.21 -9.15 1.10
C ASP A 478 -4.85 -7.66 1.13
N ILE A 479 -4.86 -7.02 -0.05
CA ILE A 479 -4.47 -5.63 -0.24
C ILE A 479 -5.49 -4.95 -1.15
N VAL A 480 -5.97 -3.78 -0.75
CA VAL A 480 -6.83 -2.92 -1.58
C VAL A 480 -6.10 -1.60 -1.83
N ALA A 481 -5.75 -1.34 -3.08
CA ALA A 481 -5.27 -0.06 -3.55
C ALA A 481 -6.42 0.78 -4.11
N VAL A 482 -6.57 2.02 -3.63
CA VAL A 482 -7.74 2.85 -3.92
C VAL A 482 -7.39 4.02 -4.83
N GLY A 483 -8.07 4.12 -5.97
CA GLY A 483 -7.88 5.18 -6.96
C GLY A 483 -6.62 5.02 -7.83
N ALA A 484 -6.28 6.09 -8.53
CA ALA A 484 -4.97 6.33 -9.14
C ALA A 484 -4.83 7.80 -9.54
N ARG A 485 -5.71 8.26 -10.42
CA ARG A 485 -5.76 9.65 -10.91
C ARG A 485 -6.63 10.57 -10.05
N SER A 486 -6.99 10.10 -8.86
CA SER A 486 -7.89 10.79 -7.91
C SER A 486 -7.07 11.36 -6.75
N LEU A 487 -7.40 12.57 -6.35
CA LEU A 487 -6.85 13.27 -5.18
C LEU A 487 -7.66 13.00 -3.93
N GLU A 488 -8.95 12.73 -4.13
CA GLU A 488 -9.89 12.34 -3.09
C GLU A 488 -10.18 10.85 -3.22
N VAL A 489 -9.98 10.13 -2.12
CA VAL A 489 -10.25 8.70 -1.99
C VAL A 489 -11.02 8.44 -0.69
N ASP A 490 -11.96 7.51 -0.75
CA ASP A 490 -12.88 7.17 0.34
C ASP A 490 -12.30 6.14 1.31
N LEU A 491 -11.17 6.44 1.97
CA LEU A 491 -10.56 5.45 2.87
C LEU A 491 -11.46 5.12 4.08
N GLY A 492 -12.38 6.02 4.46
CA GLY A 492 -13.39 5.76 5.48
C GLY A 492 -14.33 4.61 5.08
N GLY A 493 -14.97 4.70 3.92
CA GLY A 493 -15.88 3.66 3.43
C GLY A 493 -15.20 2.30 3.27
N PHE A 494 -13.97 2.26 2.73
CA PHE A 494 -13.22 1.00 2.65
C PHE A 494 -12.87 0.44 4.03
N LYS A 495 -12.53 1.29 5.01
CA LYS A 495 -12.25 0.83 6.39
C LYS A 495 -13.47 0.25 7.08
N ASP A 496 -14.65 0.82 6.86
CA ASP A 496 -15.90 0.30 7.41
C ASP A 496 -16.19 -1.12 6.89
N ILE A 497 -15.92 -1.37 5.61
CA ILE A 497 -16.05 -2.69 4.98
C ILE A 497 -15.01 -3.69 5.52
N ILE A 498 -13.76 -3.25 5.67
CA ILE A 498 -12.66 -4.08 6.18
C ILE A 498 -12.91 -4.46 7.65
N GLY A 499 -13.27 -3.50 8.50
CA GLY A 499 -13.52 -3.72 9.92
C GLY A 499 -12.32 -4.38 10.62
N HIS A 500 -12.56 -5.56 11.23
CA HIS A 500 -11.53 -6.33 11.93
C HIS A 500 -10.75 -7.29 11.02
N LYS A 501 -11.08 -7.36 9.73
CA LYS A 501 -10.41 -8.26 8.78
C LYS A 501 -8.99 -7.78 8.50
N LYS A 502 -8.13 -8.73 8.14
CA LYS A 502 -6.70 -8.48 7.88
C LYS A 502 -6.48 -8.10 6.42
N VAL A 503 -7.08 -7.00 5.97
CA VAL A 503 -6.89 -6.45 4.62
C VAL A 503 -6.19 -5.11 4.74
N LYS A 504 -5.14 -4.89 3.93
CA LYS A 504 -4.35 -3.66 3.96
C LYS A 504 -4.84 -2.64 2.94
N LEU A 505 -4.87 -1.37 3.31
CA LEU A 505 -5.46 -0.31 2.50
C LEU A 505 -4.42 0.75 2.08
N TYR A 506 -4.27 0.96 0.77
CA TYR A 506 -3.28 1.87 0.18
C TYR A 506 -3.91 2.84 -0.82
N PRO A 507 -4.08 4.13 -0.50
CA PRO A 507 -4.45 5.11 -1.52
C PRO A 507 -3.34 5.21 -2.58
N SER A 508 -3.75 5.22 -3.86
CA SER A 508 -2.83 5.30 -4.99
C SER A 508 -2.89 6.67 -5.66
N HIS A 509 -1.70 7.20 -5.98
CA HIS A 509 -1.55 8.49 -6.66
C HIS A 509 -0.70 8.39 -7.93
N ASP A 510 -1.17 8.97 -9.02
CA ASP A 510 -0.46 9.06 -10.30
C ASP A 510 0.40 10.34 -10.38
N ARG A 511 1.65 10.19 -10.80
CA ARG A 511 2.61 11.28 -10.94
C ARG A 511 2.25 12.31 -12.01
N HIS A 512 1.70 11.89 -13.14
CA HIS A 512 1.58 12.72 -14.35
C HIS A 512 0.13 13.03 -14.72
N HIS A 513 -0.78 12.12 -14.39
CA HIS A 513 -2.17 12.13 -14.85
C HIS A 513 -3.13 12.52 -13.72
N GLY A 514 -2.82 13.60 -12.98
CA GLY A 514 -3.67 14.09 -11.90
C GLY A 514 -5.06 14.54 -12.37
N SER A 515 -5.84 15.14 -11.48
CA SER A 515 -7.13 15.76 -11.83
C SER A 515 -7.03 16.67 -13.08
N ASP A 516 -8.11 16.82 -13.87
CA ASP A 516 -8.10 17.78 -15.00
C ASP A 516 -7.70 19.18 -14.51
N GLY A 517 -6.92 19.88 -15.33
CA GLY A 517 -6.21 21.11 -14.94
C GLY A 517 -4.87 20.92 -14.21
N TYR A 518 -4.52 19.70 -13.78
CA TYR A 518 -3.31 19.40 -13.00
C TYR A 518 -2.48 18.26 -13.62
N SER A 519 -2.14 18.37 -14.90
CA SER A 519 -1.24 17.42 -15.57
C SER A 519 0.23 17.77 -15.29
N TYR A 520 1.04 16.76 -14.95
CA TYR A 520 2.43 16.90 -14.51
C TYR A 520 2.65 17.93 -13.38
N PRO A 521 1.91 17.83 -12.26
CA PRO A 521 1.99 18.83 -11.21
C PRO A 521 3.36 18.82 -10.50
N PRO A 522 3.73 19.93 -9.82
CA PRO A 522 4.99 20.04 -9.09
C PRO A 522 5.00 19.21 -7.80
N LEU A 523 6.16 19.02 -7.18
CA LEU A 523 6.30 18.25 -5.93
C LEU A 523 5.37 18.72 -4.80
N ARG A 524 5.18 20.03 -4.62
CA ARG A 524 4.30 20.62 -3.59
C ARG A 524 2.84 20.17 -3.68
N TYR A 525 2.35 19.88 -4.89
CA TYR A 525 1.03 19.30 -5.10
C TYR A 525 0.99 17.85 -4.60
N HIS A 526 2.01 17.06 -4.95
CA HIS A 526 2.08 15.67 -4.52
C HIS A 526 2.18 15.55 -2.99
N ARG A 527 2.96 16.41 -2.34
CA ARG A 527 3.02 16.51 -0.88
C ARG A 527 1.65 16.76 -0.24
N ALA A 528 0.88 17.68 -0.81
CA ALA A 528 -0.47 17.99 -0.33
C ALA A 528 -1.40 16.78 -0.40
N VAL A 529 -1.38 16.04 -1.51
CA VAL A 529 -2.16 14.80 -1.67
C VAL A 529 -1.73 13.76 -0.65
N MET A 530 -0.43 13.54 -0.48
CA MET A 530 0.10 12.56 0.48
C MET A 530 -0.24 12.94 1.93
N ALA A 531 -0.20 14.22 2.28
CA ALA A 531 -0.60 14.69 3.61
C ALA A 531 -2.09 14.41 3.87
N ASN A 532 -2.95 14.65 2.87
CA ASN A 532 -4.38 14.32 2.95
C ASN A 532 -4.63 12.81 3.07
N PHE A 533 -3.87 11.98 2.35
CA PHE A 533 -3.92 10.53 2.49
C PHE A 533 -3.53 10.08 3.89
N TRP A 534 -2.37 10.51 4.40
CA TRP A 534 -1.89 10.11 5.74
C TRP A 534 -2.81 10.53 6.88
N ARG A 535 -3.53 11.65 6.76
CA ARG A 535 -4.53 12.06 7.74
C ARG A 535 -5.68 11.06 7.89
N GLN A 536 -5.99 10.34 6.81
CA GLN A 536 -6.97 9.26 6.85
C GLN A 536 -6.40 7.94 7.40
N LYS A 537 -5.11 7.90 7.81
CA LYS A 537 -4.42 6.76 8.44
C LYS A 537 -4.44 5.45 7.61
N PRO A 538 -3.94 5.43 6.37
CA PRO A 538 -3.80 4.20 5.59
C PRO A 538 -2.68 3.31 6.17
N ASP A 539 -2.55 2.07 5.67
CA ASP A 539 -1.42 1.19 6.02
C ASP A 539 -0.10 1.64 5.36
N GLY A 540 -0.20 2.38 4.25
CA GLY A 540 0.89 3.01 3.51
C GLY A 540 0.36 3.77 2.29
N VAL A 541 1.21 4.15 1.35
CA VAL A 541 0.79 4.81 0.10
C VAL A 541 1.32 4.10 -1.14
N MET A 542 0.60 4.19 -2.25
CA MET A 542 1.02 3.63 -3.54
C MET A 542 1.32 4.73 -4.55
N LEU A 543 2.53 4.71 -5.11
CA LEU A 543 2.99 5.70 -6.08
C LEU A 543 3.02 5.10 -7.48
N PHE A 544 2.21 5.63 -8.38
CA PHE A 544 2.15 5.20 -9.78
C PHE A 544 2.78 6.26 -10.70
N ASN A 545 3.55 5.83 -11.70
CA ASN A 545 4.29 6.70 -12.64
C ASN A 545 5.39 7.60 -12.02
N PHE A 546 5.79 7.38 -10.77
CA PHE A 546 6.93 8.11 -10.20
C PHE A 546 8.24 7.52 -10.74
N GLY A 547 9.05 8.34 -11.41
CA GLY A 547 10.28 7.91 -12.07
C GLY A 547 11.42 7.75 -11.06
N GLY A 548 11.56 6.56 -10.50
CA GLY A 548 12.72 6.17 -9.67
C GLY A 548 13.81 5.43 -10.41
N GLY A 549 13.73 5.45 -11.75
CA GLY A 549 14.59 4.76 -12.69
C GLY A 549 13.78 3.81 -13.56
N ARG A 550 13.40 4.29 -14.74
CA ARG A 550 12.58 3.52 -15.69
C ARG A 550 13.44 2.45 -16.36
N ILE A 551 12.85 1.31 -16.72
CA ILE A 551 13.55 0.23 -17.44
C ILE A 551 14.31 0.75 -18.69
N ASP A 552 13.72 1.74 -19.38
CA ASP A 552 14.32 2.38 -20.56
C ASP A 552 15.52 3.31 -20.27
N GLY A 553 15.96 3.42 -19.01
CA GLY A 553 17.08 4.25 -18.57
C GLY A 553 16.79 5.75 -18.58
N ARG A 554 15.54 6.16 -18.85
CA ARG A 554 15.17 7.57 -18.81
C ARG A 554 15.23 8.06 -17.37
N ALA A 555 16.06 9.07 -17.12
CA ALA A 555 16.24 9.66 -15.80
C ALA A 555 14.90 10.07 -15.19
N GLY A 556 14.73 9.69 -13.92
CA GLY A 556 13.66 10.19 -13.06
C GLY A 556 13.72 11.69 -12.87
N LYS A 557 12.61 12.32 -12.51
CA LYS A 557 12.65 13.72 -12.08
C LYS A 557 13.22 13.79 -10.67
N LYS A 558 14.02 14.81 -10.35
CA LYS A 558 14.54 15.04 -8.99
C LYS A 558 13.42 15.04 -7.93
N ASP A 559 12.26 15.58 -8.30
CA ASP A 559 11.04 15.58 -7.46
C ASP A 559 10.60 14.18 -7.06
N ASP A 560 10.74 13.18 -7.94
CA ASP A 560 10.30 11.82 -7.70
C ASP A 560 11.17 11.17 -6.61
N SER A 561 12.50 11.38 -6.69
CA SER A 561 13.44 10.94 -5.65
C SER A 561 13.14 11.55 -4.28
N LEU A 562 12.81 12.85 -4.23
CA LEU A 562 12.38 13.49 -2.99
C LEU A 562 11.08 12.86 -2.46
N GLY A 563 10.12 12.58 -3.33
CA GLY A 563 8.89 11.88 -2.98
C GLY A 563 9.14 10.54 -2.29
N PHE A 564 10.10 9.75 -2.75
CA PHE A 564 10.45 8.46 -2.12
C PHE A 564 11.02 8.61 -0.70
N THR A 565 11.56 9.77 -0.35
CA THR A 565 12.07 10.05 1.00
C THR A 565 11.05 10.76 1.90
N GLU A 566 9.95 11.27 1.32
CA GLU A 566 9.00 12.15 2.01
C GLU A 566 7.61 11.54 2.19
N PHE A 567 7.14 10.68 1.28
CA PHE A 567 5.71 10.32 1.16
C PHE A 567 5.26 9.14 2.01
N GLY A 568 6.16 8.39 2.62
CA GLY A 568 5.88 7.16 3.38
C GLY A 568 5.44 7.39 4.82
N GLN A 569 5.34 8.64 5.28
CA GLN A 569 4.71 9.01 6.55
C GLN A 569 4.47 10.52 6.67
N LEU A 570 3.47 10.92 7.47
CA LEU A 570 3.16 12.33 7.72
C LEU A 570 4.35 13.11 8.32
N ALA A 571 5.15 12.46 9.18
CA ALA A 571 6.27 13.11 9.85
C ALA A 571 7.32 13.69 8.89
N THR A 572 7.53 13.06 7.72
CA THR A 572 8.49 13.53 6.71
C THR A 572 7.94 14.62 5.79
N LEU A 573 6.63 14.86 5.84
CA LEU A 573 5.95 15.93 5.09
C LEU A 573 5.85 17.25 5.87
N ARG A 574 6.03 17.23 7.19
CA ARG A 574 5.89 18.42 8.05
C ARG A 574 6.89 19.51 7.67
N GLY A 575 6.41 20.75 7.62
CA GLY A 575 7.22 21.94 7.30
C GLY A 575 7.65 22.01 5.83
N LYS A 576 7.04 21.21 4.94
CA LYS A 576 7.26 21.29 3.50
C LYS A 576 6.16 22.14 2.87
N GLU A 577 6.52 22.90 1.84
CA GLU A 577 5.55 23.63 1.03
C GLU A 577 4.55 22.68 0.34
N MET A 578 3.29 23.09 0.33
CA MET A 578 2.18 22.31 -0.21
C MET A 578 1.21 23.19 -1.01
N THR A 579 0.62 22.63 -2.07
CA THR A 579 -0.52 23.22 -2.78
C THR A 579 -1.68 22.27 -2.66
N TYR A 580 -2.65 22.60 -1.81
CA TYR A 580 -3.91 21.86 -1.76
C TYR A 580 -4.84 22.36 -2.85
N VAL A 581 -5.52 21.44 -3.50
CA VAL A 581 -6.41 21.76 -4.63
C VAL A 581 -7.73 21.04 -4.44
N ILE A 582 -8.77 21.54 -5.12
CA ILE A 582 -10.03 20.83 -5.24
C ILE A 582 -10.02 20.04 -6.55
N GLN A 583 -10.39 18.77 -6.46
CA GLN A 583 -10.47 17.90 -7.63
C GLN A 583 -11.51 18.40 -8.63
N ARG A 584 -11.19 18.24 -9.91
CA ARG A 584 -12.03 18.51 -11.07
C ARG A 584 -12.40 17.21 -11.78
N ARG A 585 -13.61 17.17 -12.34
CA ARG A 585 -14.10 16.03 -13.15
C ARG A 585 -13.21 15.82 -14.38
N ALA A 586 -13.20 14.57 -14.88
CA ALA A 586 -12.24 13.99 -15.83
C ALA A 586 -10.84 13.82 -15.20
N GLY A 587 -10.38 12.58 -14.94
CA GLY A 587 -9.09 12.34 -14.28
C GLY A 587 -7.90 12.49 -15.21
N GLY A 588 -7.55 13.74 -15.55
CA GLY A 588 -6.30 14.12 -16.20
C GLY A 588 -6.21 13.85 -17.70
N HIS A 589 -7.24 13.22 -18.25
CA HIS A 589 -7.33 12.85 -19.66
C HIS A 589 -8.73 13.16 -20.19
N PRO A 590 -9.08 14.43 -20.39
CA PRO A 590 -10.37 14.81 -20.98
C PRO A 590 -10.53 14.32 -22.43
N TRP A 591 -9.48 13.77 -23.06
CA TRP A 591 -9.66 13.07 -24.32
C TRP A 591 -10.15 11.64 -24.17
N GLU A 592 -9.99 10.98 -23.01
CA GLU A 592 -10.55 9.64 -22.79
C GLU A 592 -12.06 9.72 -22.55
N PHE A 593 -12.52 10.76 -21.84
CA PHE A 593 -13.91 10.87 -21.39
C PHE A 593 -14.65 12.10 -21.94
N GLY A 594 -14.01 13.00 -22.68
CA GLY A 594 -14.55 14.33 -22.99
C GLY A 594 -14.36 15.33 -21.84
N HIS A 595 -14.53 16.62 -22.12
CA HIS A 595 -14.63 17.65 -21.07
C HIS A 595 -16.07 17.68 -20.52
N PRO A 596 -16.25 17.75 -19.18
CA PRO A 596 -17.57 17.91 -18.54
C PRO A 596 -18.43 19.02 -19.13
N GLU A 597 -17.79 20.09 -19.59
CA GLU A 597 -18.43 21.30 -20.09
C GLU A 597 -18.89 21.21 -21.54
N ASP A 598 -18.34 20.28 -22.32
CA ASP A 598 -18.67 20.11 -23.74
C ASP A 598 -19.94 19.26 -23.95
N GLY A 599 -20.56 18.78 -22.87
CA GLY A 599 -21.71 17.85 -22.92
C GLY A 599 -21.35 16.44 -23.42
N LYS A 600 -20.07 16.19 -23.71
CA LYS A 600 -19.54 14.91 -24.21
C LYS A 600 -18.97 14.02 -23.10
N PHE A 601 -19.07 14.46 -21.85
CA PHE A 601 -18.59 13.70 -20.71
C PHE A 601 -19.53 12.57 -20.34
N GLN A 602 -19.21 11.37 -20.82
CA GLN A 602 -19.95 10.14 -20.56
C GLN A 602 -18.98 9.06 -20.11
N PRO A 603 -18.63 8.99 -18.81
CA PRO A 603 -17.74 7.97 -18.32
C PRO A 603 -18.48 6.64 -18.15
N TRP A 604 -18.17 5.64 -18.99
CA TRP A 604 -18.58 4.24 -18.78
C TRP A 604 -17.75 3.53 -17.69
N SER A 605 -16.84 4.25 -17.05
CA SER A 605 -16.09 3.78 -15.89
C SER A 605 -15.89 4.90 -14.85
N PHE A 606 -15.95 4.52 -13.59
CA PHE A 606 -15.66 5.40 -12.47
C PHE A 606 -14.15 5.55 -12.29
N ALA A 607 -13.41 4.45 -12.45
CA ALA A 607 -11.96 4.44 -12.37
C ALA A 607 -11.34 5.53 -13.28
N ASN A 608 -10.57 6.43 -12.66
CA ASN A 608 -9.90 7.56 -13.33
C ASN A 608 -10.81 8.66 -13.92
N SER A 609 -12.14 8.63 -13.73
CA SER A 609 -13.02 9.69 -14.26
C SER A 609 -13.22 10.86 -13.29
N ASN A 610 -12.94 10.66 -12.00
CA ASN A 610 -13.20 11.63 -10.93
C ASN A 610 -14.64 12.15 -10.96
N LEU A 611 -15.61 11.27 -11.25
CA LEU A 611 -17.01 11.62 -11.53
C LEU A 611 -17.67 12.46 -10.42
N LEU A 612 -17.35 12.17 -9.16
CA LEU A 612 -17.92 12.87 -7.99
C LEU A 612 -17.20 14.19 -7.65
N ALA A 613 -16.17 14.57 -8.40
CA ALA A 613 -15.47 15.83 -8.18
C ALA A 613 -16.42 17.02 -8.35
N VAL A 614 -16.27 18.02 -7.48
CA VAL A 614 -17.18 19.17 -7.45
C VAL A 614 -16.90 20.20 -8.54
N LEU A 615 -15.66 20.29 -9.04
CA LEU A 615 -15.31 21.23 -10.11
C LEU A 615 -15.54 20.64 -11.51
N PRO A 616 -15.97 21.45 -12.50
CA PRO A 616 -16.35 22.87 -12.38
C PRO A 616 -17.63 23.07 -11.55
N ALA A 617 -17.68 24.16 -10.78
CA ALA A 617 -18.82 24.49 -9.92
C ALA A 617 -19.46 25.82 -10.33
N LYS A 618 -20.75 25.80 -10.67
CA LYS A 618 -21.49 27.02 -11.06
C LYS A 618 -21.77 27.90 -9.84
N LEU A 619 -21.63 29.20 -10.00
CA LEU A 619 -22.11 30.19 -9.04
C LEU A 619 -23.62 30.38 -9.16
N GLY A 620 -24.27 30.70 -8.04
CA GLY A 620 -25.71 30.99 -8.01
C GLY A 620 -26.12 32.06 -9.02
N GLN A 621 -27.22 31.81 -9.75
CA GLN A 621 -27.71 32.72 -10.80
C GLN A 621 -28.20 34.05 -10.22
N HIS A 622 -27.93 35.15 -10.92
CA HIS A 622 -28.35 36.52 -10.55
C HIS A 622 -27.95 36.93 -9.12
N GLY A 623 -26.85 36.37 -8.59
CA GLY A 623 -26.41 36.60 -7.22
C GLY A 623 -27.31 36.03 -6.14
N LYS A 624 -28.21 35.10 -6.50
CA LYS A 624 -29.02 34.32 -5.57
C LYS A 624 -28.34 32.97 -5.34
N GLY A 625 -27.90 32.72 -4.10
CA GLY A 625 -27.24 31.48 -3.69
C GLY A 625 -25.73 31.62 -3.49
N LEU A 626 -25.22 30.90 -2.49
CA LEU A 626 -23.80 30.70 -2.24
C LEU A 626 -23.40 29.34 -2.81
N THR A 627 -22.28 29.28 -3.51
CA THR A 627 -21.66 28.01 -3.92
C THR A 627 -20.64 27.63 -2.87
N TYR A 628 -20.81 26.46 -2.27
CA TYR A 628 -19.93 25.94 -1.23
C TYR A 628 -18.99 24.90 -1.81
N LEU A 629 -17.73 24.93 -1.39
CA LEU A 629 -16.69 23.98 -1.78
C LEU A 629 -15.94 23.51 -0.53
N LYS A 630 -15.73 22.19 -0.42
CA LYS A 630 -14.90 21.60 0.64
C LYS A 630 -13.46 21.52 0.15
N LEU A 631 -12.51 21.82 1.03
CA LEU A 631 -11.08 21.69 0.78
C LEU A 631 -10.41 21.03 1.98
N ASP A 632 -9.76 19.90 1.74
CA ASP A 632 -8.99 19.20 2.77
C ASP A 632 -7.55 19.71 2.82
N ILE A 633 -7.10 20.08 4.02
CA ILE A 633 -5.74 20.52 4.32
C ILE A 633 -5.08 19.52 5.28
N GLY A 634 -3.94 19.00 4.85
CA GLY A 634 -3.17 17.96 5.52
C GLY A 634 -2.29 18.47 6.65
N GLU A 635 -1.63 19.59 6.40
CA GLU A 635 -0.62 20.23 7.24
C GLU A 635 -0.72 21.75 7.02
N LEU A 636 -0.44 22.51 8.07
CA LEU A 636 -0.40 23.98 8.01
C LEU A 636 1.05 24.47 8.03
N GLY A 637 1.23 25.66 7.47
CA GLY A 637 2.47 26.42 7.46
C GLY A 637 2.23 27.83 7.99
N PRO A 638 3.28 28.64 8.18
CA PRO A 638 3.17 30.02 8.64
C PRO A 638 2.42 30.98 7.69
N LYS A 639 2.30 30.64 6.39
CA LYS A 639 1.64 31.51 5.41
C LYS A 639 0.71 30.71 4.50
N ALA A 640 -0.38 31.34 4.08
CA ALA A 640 -1.28 30.77 3.09
C ALA A 640 -1.73 31.78 2.03
N LYS A 641 -1.91 31.30 0.79
CA LYS A 641 -2.47 32.07 -0.32
C LYS A 641 -3.52 31.25 -1.05
N LEU A 642 -4.72 31.79 -1.20
CA LEU A 642 -5.80 31.19 -1.96
C LEU A 642 -5.80 31.75 -3.38
N ARG A 643 -5.83 30.89 -4.39
CA ARG A 643 -6.00 31.23 -5.80
C ARG A 643 -7.23 30.53 -6.35
N VAL A 644 -8.03 31.26 -7.11
CA VAL A 644 -9.24 30.71 -7.76
C VAL A 644 -9.32 31.19 -9.20
N LEU A 645 -9.54 30.25 -10.11
CA LEU A 645 -9.84 30.54 -11.51
C LEU A 645 -11.35 30.46 -11.72
N PHE A 646 -11.92 31.57 -12.18
CA PHE A 646 -13.32 31.63 -12.59
C PHE A 646 -13.43 31.69 -14.11
N SER A 647 -14.45 31.03 -14.66
CA SER A 647 -14.89 31.20 -16.04
C SER A 647 -16.12 32.10 -16.08
N ASP A 648 -16.05 33.16 -16.86
CA ASP A 648 -17.17 34.02 -17.20
C ASP A 648 -17.46 33.98 -18.71
N PRO A 649 -18.37 33.08 -19.14
CA PRO A 649 -18.72 32.93 -20.55
C PRO A 649 -19.11 34.24 -21.26
N GLY A 650 -19.75 35.16 -20.53
CA GLY A 650 -20.19 36.45 -21.06
C GLY A 650 -19.18 37.59 -20.92
N ALA A 651 -17.93 37.32 -20.50
CA ALA A 651 -16.88 38.32 -20.51
C ALA A 651 -16.30 38.51 -21.93
N THR A 652 -15.84 39.71 -22.24
CA THR A 652 -15.11 40.01 -23.48
C THR A 652 -13.61 39.88 -23.27
N GLY A 653 -12.89 39.23 -24.19
CA GLY A 653 -11.42 39.11 -24.13
C GLY A 653 -10.91 37.74 -24.55
N ASP A 654 -9.60 37.56 -24.42
CA ASP A 654 -8.92 36.31 -24.73
C ASP A 654 -9.30 35.22 -23.72
N THR A 655 -9.41 34.00 -24.23
CA THR A 655 -9.54 32.82 -23.38
C THR A 655 -8.17 32.41 -22.88
N ILE A 656 -8.11 31.73 -21.73
CA ILE A 656 -6.90 31.14 -21.16
C ILE A 656 -7.10 29.64 -20.94
N PRO A 657 -6.04 28.82 -20.99
CA PRO A 657 -6.17 27.40 -20.67
C PRO A 657 -6.55 27.21 -19.20
N VAL A 658 -7.37 26.19 -18.91
CA VAL A 658 -7.63 25.74 -17.54
C VAL A 658 -6.43 24.94 -17.05
N GLY A 659 -5.74 25.43 -16.03
CA GLY A 659 -4.67 24.67 -15.40
C GLY A 659 -3.95 25.41 -14.28
N SER A 660 -3.18 24.65 -13.50
CA SER A 660 -2.46 25.12 -12.30
C SER A 660 -1.65 26.41 -12.50
N THR A 661 -1.56 27.23 -11.43
CA THR A 661 -0.76 28.46 -11.46
C THR A 661 0.75 28.21 -11.52
N TYR A 662 1.21 27.02 -11.13
CA TYR A 662 2.63 26.66 -11.12
C TYR A 662 3.12 25.99 -12.40
N TYR A 663 2.23 25.39 -13.19
CA TYR A 663 2.63 24.63 -14.36
C TYR A 663 1.52 24.58 -15.41
N ARG A 664 1.74 25.22 -16.57
CA ARG A 664 0.78 25.31 -17.68
C ARG A 664 1.03 24.27 -18.78
N TYR A 665 1.23 23.01 -18.42
CA TYR A 665 1.10 21.90 -19.37
C TYR A 665 -0.12 21.07 -19.01
N GLY A 666 -1.29 21.70 -18.95
CA GLY A 666 -2.53 20.95 -19.09
C GLY A 666 -2.62 20.51 -20.54
N ASN A 667 -2.92 19.24 -20.80
CA ASN A 667 -3.35 18.78 -22.13
C ASN A 667 -4.75 19.34 -22.51
N SER A 668 -5.15 20.47 -21.91
CA SER A 668 -6.45 21.08 -22.01
C SER A 668 -6.50 21.94 -23.26
N ASN A 669 -7.09 21.40 -24.31
CA ASN A 669 -7.71 22.22 -25.35
C ASN A 669 -8.85 23.08 -24.77
N TYR A 670 -9.33 22.76 -23.56
CA TYR A 670 -10.35 23.54 -22.87
C TYR A 670 -9.81 24.87 -22.36
N ARG A 671 -10.50 25.94 -22.74
CA ARG A 671 -10.13 27.31 -22.44
C ARG A 671 -11.32 28.05 -21.89
N VAL A 672 -11.07 28.92 -20.93
CA VAL A 672 -12.08 29.68 -20.22
C VAL A 672 -11.83 31.17 -20.37
N ARG A 673 -12.88 31.98 -20.23
CA ARG A 673 -12.75 33.44 -20.21
C ARG A 673 -12.64 33.89 -18.77
N PRO A 674 -11.53 34.52 -18.33
CA PRO A 674 -11.42 35.04 -16.97
C PRO A 674 -12.50 36.09 -16.67
N LEU A 675 -12.76 36.32 -15.38
CA LEU A 675 -13.66 37.40 -14.95
C LEU A 675 -13.15 38.76 -15.42
N ALA A 676 -14.06 39.58 -15.96
CA ALA A 676 -13.76 40.98 -16.23
C ALA A 676 -13.44 41.71 -14.91
N LYS A 677 -12.47 42.64 -14.93
CA LYS A 677 -12.06 43.43 -13.75
C LYS A 677 -13.24 44.13 -13.06
N SER A 678 -14.26 44.53 -13.81
CA SER A 678 -15.51 45.14 -13.28
C SER A 678 -16.37 44.17 -12.45
N VAL A 679 -16.25 42.86 -12.66
CA VAL A 679 -16.99 41.81 -11.95
C VAL A 679 -16.23 41.33 -10.71
N VAL A 680 -14.89 41.41 -10.70
CA VAL A 680 -14.04 40.92 -9.60
C VAL A 680 -14.45 41.51 -8.25
N ASN A 681 -14.71 42.83 -8.20
CA ASN A 681 -15.10 43.53 -6.96
C ASN A 681 -16.49 43.13 -6.43
N ARG A 682 -17.22 42.31 -7.19
CA ARG A 682 -18.55 41.81 -6.87
C ARG A 682 -18.50 40.38 -6.34
N ILE A 683 -17.33 39.73 -6.35
CA ILE A 683 -17.14 38.41 -5.76
C ILE A 683 -17.10 38.55 -4.24
N GLU A 684 -18.07 37.95 -3.58
CA GLU A 684 -17.99 37.64 -2.16
C GLU A 684 -17.36 36.26 -2.02
N SER A 685 -16.23 36.18 -1.32
CA SER A 685 -15.56 34.95 -0.95
C SER A 685 -15.45 34.84 0.57
N ARG A 686 -15.65 33.62 1.09
CA ARG A 686 -15.47 33.30 2.51
C ARG A 686 -14.71 32.00 2.68
N LEU A 687 -13.97 31.90 3.77
CA LEU A 687 -13.28 30.72 4.25
C LEU A 687 -13.70 30.48 5.70
N ASN A 688 -14.30 29.32 6.00
CA ASN A 688 -14.84 29.00 7.32
C ASN A 688 -15.75 30.12 7.86
N ASN A 689 -16.62 30.64 6.97
CA ASN A 689 -17.52 31.79 7.17
C ASN A 689 -16.85 33.16 7.41
N ILE A 690 -15.52 33.24 7.40
CA ILE A 690 -14.78 34.50 7.48
C ILE A 690 -14.71 35.12 6.08
N ARG A 691 -15.18 36.36 5.96
CA ARG A 691 -15.14 37.09 4.68
C ARG A 691 -13.70 37.43 4.33
N LEU A 692 -13.27 37.02 3.14
CA LEU A 692 -11.97 37.40 2.60
C LEU A 692 -12.05 38.83 2.03
N GLY A 693 -10.89 39.50 1.99
CA GLY A 693 -10.77 40.82 1.38
C GLY A 693 -11.00 40.79 -0.14
N GLN A 694 -10.76 41.93 -0.78
CA GLN A 694 -10.78 42.00 -2.24
C GLN A 694 -9.63 41.16 -2.83
N ALA A 695 -9.92 40.43 -3.90
CA ALA A 695 -8.91 39.65 -4.59
C ALA A 695 -8.00 40.54 -5.43
N GLU A 696 -6.73 40.16 -5.54
CA GLU A 696 -5.84 40.68 -6.57
C GLU A 696 -6.08 39.93 -7.88
N VAL A 697 -6.16 40.68 -8.99
CA VAL A 697 -6.27 40.08 -10.34
C VAL A 697 -4.86 39.89 -10.87
N ARG A 698 -4.48 38.64 -11.07
CA ARG A 698 -3.19 38.28 -11.66
C ARG A 698 -3.21 38.46 -13.17
N ASP A 699 -2.02 38.64 -13.76
CA ASP A 699 -1.86 38.77 -15.22
C ASP A 699 -2.30 37.52 -15.99
N ASP A 700 -2.40 36.39 -15.29
CA ASP A 700 -2.87 35.11 -15.83
C ASP A 700 -4.37 34.86 -15.65
N GLY A 701 -5.14 35.87 -15.21
CA GLY A 701 -6.59 35.81 -15.06
C GLY A 701 -7.08 35.13 -13.77
N TRP A 702 -6.17 34.59 -12.95
CA TRP A 702 -6.51 34.05 -11.64
C TRP A 702 -6.76 35.17 -10.62
N LEU A 703 -7.66 34.90 -9.67
CA LEU A 703 -7.88 35.75 -8.51
C LEU A 703 -7.09 35.22 -7.31
N GLU A 704 -6.37 36.09 -6.61
CA GLU A 704 -5.52 35.74 -5.47
C GLU A 704 -5.94 36.47 -4.20
N TRP A 705 -5.96 35.76 -3.08
CA TRP A 705 -6.17 36.29 -1.74
C TRP A 705 -5.02 35.89 -0.82
N SER A 706 -4.48 36.86 -0.07
CA SER A 706 -3.68 36.55 1.11
C SER A 706 -4.60 36.00 2.21
N VAL A 707 -4.26 34.84 2.76
CA VAL A 707 -5.06 34.17 3.79
C VAL A 707 -4.27 34.12 5.09
N ASP A 708 -4.85 34.66 6.16
CA ASP A 708 -4.32 34.45 7.51
C ASP A 708 -4.52 32.98 7.88
N VAL A 709 -3.42 32.29 8.21
CA VAL A 709 -3.43 30.84 8.49
C VAL A 709 -4.32 30.48 9.68
N LYS A 710 -4.63 31.42 10.57
CA LYS A 710 -5.60 31.21 11.66
C LYS A 710 -7.04 30.98 11.17
N PHE A 711 -7.33 31.28 9.91
CA PHE A 711 -8.63 31.01 9.28
C PHE A 711 -8.74 29.56 8.78
N LEU A 712 -7.63 28.83 8.72
CA LEU A 712 -7.57 27.46 8.23
C LEU A 712 -7.55 26.46 9.39
N ALA A 713 -8.15 25.30 9.15
CA ALA A 713 -8.05 24.13 9.99
C ALA A 713 -7.21 23.05 9.29
N VAL A 714 -6.44 22.27 10.06
CA VAL A 714 -6.00 20.95 9.60
C VAL A 714 -7.24 20.07 9.55
N GLY A 715 -7.63 19.61 8.37
CA GLY A 715 -8.99 19.11 8.20
C GLY A 715 -9.71 19.64 6.98
N GLU A 716 -11.01 19.45 7.04
CA GLU A 716 -11.96 20.02 6.12
C GLU A 716 -12.08 21.53 6.38
N ASN A 717 -12.01 22.30 5.30
CA ASN A 717 -12.26 23.74 5.30
C ASN A 717 -13.40 24.02 4.32
N LEU A 718 -14.28 24.96 4.68
CA LEU A 718 -15.42 25.33 3.85
C LEU A 718 -15.18 26.68 3.18
N LEU A 719 -15.11 26.68 1.85
CA LEU A 719 -15.09 27.89 1.05
C LEU A 719 -16.50 28.19 0.53
N SER A 720 -16.87 29.47 0.46
CA SER A 720 -18.12 29.88 -0.19
C SER A 720 -17.92 31.08 -1.11
N PHE A 721 -18.54 31.05 -2.28
CA PHE A 721 -18.45 32.10 -3.29
C PHE A 721 -19.83 32.54 -3.78
N ARG A 722 -19.97 33.84 -4.07
CA ARG A 722 -21.15 34.43 -4.71
C ARG A 722 -20.75 35.68 -5.50
N VAL A 723 -21.40 35.92 -6.64
CA VAL A 723 -21.29 37.20 -7.36
C VAL A 723 -22.47 38.11 -6.99
N GLN A 724 -22.22 39.33 -6.56
CA GLN A 724 -23.25 40.28 -6.15
C GLN A 724 -23.70 41.20 -7.30
N GLY A 725 -25.01 41.40 -7.46
CA GLY A 725 -25.59 42.43 -8.32
C GLY A 725 -25.54 42.19 -9.85
N LEU A 726 -25.27 40.97 -10.30
CA LEU A 726 -25.43 40.62 -11.72
C LEU A 726 -26.87 40.91 -12.18
N GLU A 727 -27.04 41.53 -13.36
CA GLU A 727 -28.34 41.87 -13.91
C GLU A 727 -29.25 40.64 -14.10
N ALA A 728 -30.55 40.82 -13.88
CA ALA A 728 -31.55 39.82 -14.22
C ALA A 728 -31.65 39.72 -15.76
N GLY A 729 -31.16 38.62 -16.35
CA GLY A 729 -31.18 38.40 -17.80
C GLY A 729 -29.93 37.79 -18.42
N ARG A 730 -28.81 37.68 -17.68
CA ARG A 730 -27.62 36.96 -18.17
C ARG A 730 -27.92 35.46 -18.26
N ALA A 731 -27.91 34.91 -19.47
CA ALA A 731 -28.23 33.49 -19.72
C ALA A 731 -27.16 32.52 -19.18
N GLU A 732 -25.90 32.96 -19.12
CA GLU A 732 -24.76 32.10 -18.78
C GLU A 732 -24.27 32.32 -17.34
N SER A 733 -24.07 31.23 -16.59
CA SER A 733 -23.60 31.24 -15.20
C SER A 733 -22.07 31.24 -15.13
N ILE A 734 -21.50 32.13 -14.31
CA ILE A 734 -20.07 32.08 -13.93
C ILE A 734 -19.79 30.76 -13.20
N SER A 735 -18.64 30.14 -13.44
CA SER A 735 -18.19 28.92 -12.77
C SER A 735 -16.81 29.08 -12.14
N ILE A 736 -16.54 28.28 -11.12
CA ILE A 736 -15.21 28.03 -10.56
C ILE A 736 -14.63 26.83 -11.28
N GLU A 737 -13.46 27.01 -11.87
CA GLU A 737 -12.79 26.03 -12.73
C GLU A 737 -11.65 25.32 -12.01
N CYS A 738 -10.85 26.09 -11.27
CA CYS A 738 -9.76 25.59 -10.45
C CYS A 738 -9.66 26.39 -9.16
N LEU A 739 -9.19 25.73 -8.10
CA LEU A 739 -8.94 26.33 -6.80
C LEU A 739 -7.67 25.71 -6.22
N GLU A 740 -6.75 26.56 -5.78
CA GLU A 740 -5.49 26.19 -5.15
C GLU A 740 -5.33 26.99 -3.85
N ILE A 741 -4.91 26.35 -2.77
CA ILE A 741 -4.36 27.04 -1.60
C ILE A 741 -2.92 26.59 -1.39
N ASP A 742 -2.03 27.56 -1.44
CA ASP A 742 -0.64 27.36 -1.10
C ASP A 742 -0.42 27.53 0.37
N VAL A 743 0.34 26.61 0.94
CA VAL A 743 0.82 26.65 2.31
C VAL A 743 2.34 26.59 2.25
N GLU A 744 3.01 27.65 2.71
CA GLU A 744 4.47 27.80 2.71
C GLU A 744 5.08 27.38 4.04
#